data_AF-A0A9W8YEH2-F1
#
_entry.id   AF-A0A9W8YEH2-F1
#
_cell.length_a   1.000
_cell.length_b   1.000
_cell.length_c   1.000
_cell.angle_alpha   90.00
_cell.angle_beta   90.00
_cell.angle_gamma   90.00
#
_symmetry.space_group_name_H-M   'P 1'
#
loop_
_entity.id
_entity.type
_entity.pdbx_description
1 polymer ?
#
loop_
_entity_poly.entity_id
_entity_poly.type
_entity_poly.pdbx_seq_one_letter_code
_entity_poly.pdbx_strand_id
1 'polypeptide(L)'
;MADLPTEPVSPKATPLPPLPSEDPLTPAQWKTLLAITDAVIPAIKPMSTANVRYDIAVADSEYLTAVSKLRGLTPENDPDAEAAAKELLEDYASKDPAFKLELSRLFGMYMPQDQRQGLLMVLNVLNTRVGSLALTGYLTPISEQPAHIRESILQSWANARLGTLRQLHRSLTVLAKQTWIKCTPSLRRVLGVPRVPVGMKPGKGYDYEFIQMPPGEKPEVIETDVVIVGSGCGGAVSAKNLAEAGHKVLVAEKAYHFTPDHFPMTEANGWNHLFMNGAFVSSDDGSVSVVAGQAWGGGGTVNWSASLQTQGYVRREWAAKGLPFFTSAEFQGSLDRVCGRMGVSTEFIKQNRSNQILLEGARKLGWSHKPVPQNTGGAQHACGHCTFGCGSCEKQGPVVSYLPDAARAGAKFIEGFHAERIVFSNKGRKKVATGVFGTWASRDINGGVAGSPLTRRKVLIKAKRVIVSGGSMQSPLLLLRSGLKNPQIGRNLYVHPVTVLGGIHEEEIKPWEGAILTSVVGEYENLDGKGHGVKLEATNMIPSSWLIWMDWKNGLQYKLDAARMKHMAGYISICRDRDTGRVYPDPVDGRVRFQYSTSKFDKKHIMEGLLALAKIQFIEGASEIFTVMPGMPPFLRDESAPAGSGINDEKFQAWLDEIRARGFRMPEFGFVSAHQMGSNRMSAVEKDGVVDPEGKVWGTEGLYVADASIFPSASGVNPMVTNMAISDWISRGIARGLEERPRL
;
A
#
# COMPACT_ATOMS: atom_id res chain seq x y z
N MET A 1 -19.12 35.40 -1.60
CA MET A 1 -17.81 35.97 -1.24
C MET A 1 -16.87 35.56 -2.34
N ALA A 2 -16.15 36.50 -2.95
CA ALA A 2 -15.20 36.17 -4.02
C ALA A 2 -14.05 35.35 -3.41
N ASP A 3 -13.88 34.11 -3.86
CA ASP A 3 -12.75 33.25 -3.51
C ASP A 3 -11.47 33.92 -4.01
N LEU A 4 -10.64 34.38 -3.08
CA LEU A 4 -9.27 34.75 -3.39
C LEU A 4 -8.58 33.48 -3.93
N PRO A 5 -7.94 33.52 -5.11
CA PRO A 5 -7.25 32.36 -5.65
C PRO A 5 -6.12 31.98 -4.69
N THR A 6 -6.26 30.82 -4.05
CA THR A 6 -5.14 30.17 -3.34
C THR A 6 -4.01 30.02 -4.34
N GLU A 7 -2.84 30.61 -4.07
CA GLU A 7 -1.66 30.43 -4.92
C GLU A 7 -1.45 28.93 -5.20
N PRO A 8 -1.18 28.53 -6.46
CA PRO A 8 -1.00 27.13 -6.80
C PRO A 8 0.23 26.58 -6.07
N VAL A 9 -0.01 25.70 -5.11
CA VAL A 9 1.07 24.97 -4.44
C VAL A 9 1.68 23.98 -5.42
N SER A 10 2.94 24.20 -5.79
CA SER A 10 3.74 23.24 -6.57
C SER A 10 4.72 22.54 -5.64
N PRO A 11 4.53 21.24 -5.34
CA PRO A 11 5.47 20.52 -4.50
C PRO A 11 6.87 20.47 -5.12
N LYS A 12 7.91 20.59 -4.29
CA LYS A 12 9.30 20.41 -4.67
C LYS A 12 9.50 19.06 -5.36
N ALA A 13 10.38 19.07 -6.37
CA ALA A 13 10.73 17.85 -7.09
C ALA A 13 11.40 16.83 -6.16
N THR A 14 11.06 15.56 -6.34
CA THR A 14 11.68 14.43 -5.62
C THR A 14 12.31 13.48 -6.63
N PRO A 15 13.55 13.74 -7.09
CA PRO A 15 14.17 12.97 -8.16
C PRO A 15 14.05 11.47 -7.93
N LEU A 16 13.67 10.73 -8.96
CA LEU A 16 13.53 9.28 -8.89
C LEU A 16 14.89 8.63 -8.60
N PRO A 17 14.92 7.44 -7.98
CA PRO A 17 16.14 6.66 -7.83
C PRO A 17 16.89 6.52 -9.17
N PRO A 18 18.24 6.42 -9.17
CA PRO A 18 18.97 6.20 -10.40
C PRO A 18 18.54 4.88 -11.04
N LEU A 19 18.75 4.77 -12.35
CA LEU A 19 18.54 3.51 -13.05
C LEU A 19 19.52 2.44 -12.52
N PRO A 20 19.20 1.15 -12.64
CA PRO A 20 20.16 0.09 -12.36
C PRO A 20 21.43 0.30 -13.21
N SER A 21 22.59 -0.09 -12.67
CA SER A 21 23.89 0.05 -13.35
C SER A 21 23.98 -0.76 -14.63
N GLU A 22 23.19 -1.83 -14.73
CA GLU A 22 23.06 -2.69 -15.90
C GLU A 22 21.61 -2.71 -16.37
N ASP A 23 21.39 -2.78 -17.69
CA ASP A 23 20.04 -2.94 -18.22
C ASP A 23 19.50 -4.33 -17.81
N PRO A 24 18.39 -4.41 -17.06
CA PRO A 24 17.89 -5.69 -16.57
C PRO A 24 17.36 -6.62 -17.68
N LEU A 25 17.12 -6.10 -18.88
CA LEU A 25 16.58 -6.85 -20.01
C LEU A 25 17.45 -6.64 -21.27
N THR A 26 17.59 -7.71 -22.06
CA THR A 26 18.23 -7.64 -23.39
C THR A 26 17.35 -6.86 -24.39
N PRO A 27 17.91 -6.36 -25.52
CA PRO A 27 17.12 -5.69 -26.55
C PRO A 27 15.93 -6.51 -27.08
N ALA A 28 16.09 -7.83 -27.23
CA ALA A 28 15.02 -8.72 -27.68
C ALA A 28 13.92 -8.90 -26.62
N GLN A 29 14.28 -8.94 -25.34
CA GLN A 29 13.31 -9.00 -24.24
C GLN A 29 12.54 -7.68 -24.12
N TRP A 30 13.22 -6.54 -24.26
CA TRP A 30 12.56 -5.23 -24.33
C TRP A 30 11.57 -5.13 -25.49
N LYS A 31 11.98 -5.54 -26.70
CA LYS A 31 11.11 -5.54 -27.88
C LYS A 31 9.81 -6.31 -27.61
N THR A 32 9.91 -7.49 -26.99
CA THR A 32 8.74 -8.33 -26.69
C THR A 32 7.90 -7.82 -25.54
N LEU A 33 8.51 -7.36 -24.46
CA LEU A 33 7.76 -6.77 -23.36
C LEU A 33 7.01 -5.52 -23.79
N LEU A 34 7.66 -4.60 -24.50
CA LEU A 34 7.01 -3.36 -24.96
C LEU A 34 5.90 -3.64 -25.98
N ALA A 35 6.10 -4.60 -26.89
CA ALA A 35 5.04 -5.00 -27.82
C ALA A 35 3.80 -5.56 -27.10
N ILE A 36 3.99 -6.28 -25.99
CA ILE A 36 2.92 -6.76 -25.12
C ILE A 36 2.24 -5.59 -24.39
N THR A 37 3.01 -4.70 -23.76
CA THR A 37 2.42 -3.57 -23.01
C THR A 37 1.67 -2.61 -23.92
N ASP A 38 2.16 -2.40 -25.15
CA ASP A 38 1.48 -1.61 -26.18
C ASP A 38 0.23 -2.29 -26.69
N ALA A 39 0.11 -3.62 -26.60
CA ALA A 39 -1.15 -4.31 -26.91
C ALA A 39 -2.16 -4.17 -25.76
N VAL A 40 -1.71 -4.01 -24.51
CA VAL A 40 -2.58 -3.72 -23.36
C VAL A 40 -3.09 -2.28 -23.42
N ILE A 41 -2.20 -1.33 -23.69
CA ILE A 41 -2.52 0.10 -23.86
C ILE A 41 -2.06 0.53 -25.27
N PRO A 42 -2.88 0.29 -26.31
CA PRO A 42 -2.56 0.63 -27.69
C PRO A 42 -3.02 2.04 -28.07
N ALA A 43 -2.42 2.56 -29.14
CA ALA A 43 -2.99 3.67 -29.88
C ALA A 43 -4.24 3.19 -30.63
N ILE A 44 -5.35 3.92 -30.48
CA ILE A 44 -6.60 3.69 -31.19
C ILE A 44 -6.71 4.75 -32.27
N LYS A 45 -6.93 4.33 -33.52
CA LYS A 45 -7.08 5.23 -34.66
C LYS A 45 -8.24 4.82 -35.57
N PRO A 46 -8.86 5.77 -36.30
CA PRO A 46 -9.85 5.43 -37.29
C PRO A 46 -9.20 4.65 -38.44
N MET A 47 -9.94 3.69 -39.01
CA MET A 47 -9.46 2.79 -40.06
C MET A 47 -8.90 3.53 -41.28
N SER A 48 -9.41 4.73 -41.57
CA SER A 48 -8.92 5.63 -42.62
C SER A 48 -7.47 6.11 -42.45
N THR A 49 -6.93 6.12 -41.23
CA THR A 49 -5.60 6.68 -40.91
C THR A 49 -4.68 5.74 -40.13
N ALA A 50 -5.21 4.62 -39.63
CA ALA A 50 -4.48 3.69 -38.79
C ALA A 50 -3.39 2.93 -39.56
N ASN A 51 -2.19 2.85 -38.96
CA ASN A 51 -1.19 1.88 -39.38
C ASN A 51 -1.44 0.56 -38.64
N VAL A 52 -2.15 -0.38 -39.28
CA VAL A 52 -2.60 -1.65 -38.67
C VAL A 52 -1.49 -2.53 -38.07
N ARG A 53 -0.22 -2.25 -38.39
CA ARG A 53 0.92 -2.92 -37.77
C ARG A 53 1.11 -2.50 -36.31
N TYR A 54 0.87 -1.22 -36.01
CA TYR A 54 1.17 -0.60 -34.71
C TYR A 54 -0.08 -0.11 -33.98
N ASP A 55 -1.10 0.32 -34.71
CA ASP A 55 -2.33 0.91 -34.20
C ASP A 55 -3.46 -0.13 -34.17
N ILE A 56 -4.36 -0.02 -33.19
CA ILE A 56 -5.67 -0.67 -33.24
C ILE A 56 -6.58 0.20 -34.12
N ALA A 57 -6.88 -0.31 -35.31
CA ALA A 57 -7.79 0.31 -36.26
C ALA A 57 -9.24 -0.03 -35.87
N VAL A 58 -10.07 0.99 -35.69
CA VAL A 58 -11.51 0.85 -35.45
C VAL A 58 -12.30 1.58 -36.55
N ALA A 59 -13.57 1.23 -36.73
CA ALA A 59 -14.41 1.93 -37.71
C ALA A 59 -14.43 3.44 -37.41
N ASP A 60 -14.38 4.30 -38.42
CA ASP A 60 -14.38 5.75 -38.25
C ASP A 60 -15.56 6.25 -37.39
N SER A 61 -16.74 5.63 -37.54
CA SER A 61 -17.92 5.92 -36.71
C SER A 61 -17.74 5.52 -35.24
N GLU A 62 -17.08 4.40 -34.98
CA GLU A 62 -16.75 3.94 -33.63
C GLU A 62 -15.71 4.86 -32.98
N TYR A 63 -14.68 5.26 -33.74
CA TYR A 63 -13.69 6.23 -33.29
C TYR A 63 -14.34 7.56 -32.90
N LEU A 64 -15.20 8.11 -33.76
CA LEU A 64 -15.93 9.36 -33.47
C LEU A 64 -16.85 9.22 -32.26
N THR A 65 -17.48 8.05 -32.07
CA THR A 65 -18.27 7.75 -30.88
C THR A 65 -17.40 7.73 -29.62
N ALA A 66 -16.21 7.12 -29.67
CA ALA A 66 -15.26 7.10 -28.56
C ALA A 66 -14.77 8.51 -28.21
N VAL A 67 -14.42 9.33 -29.22
CA VAL A 67 -14.05 10.74 -29.04
C VAL A 67 -15.19 11.51 -28.38
N SER A 68 -16.43 11.36 -28.85
CA SER A 68 -17.59 12.03 -28.27
C SER A 68 -17.82 11.65 -26.81
N LYS A 69 -17.70 10.36 -26.46
CA LYS A 69 -17.82 9.88 -25.08
C LYS A 69 -16.74 10.46 -24.18
N LEU A 70 -15.48 10.41 -24.60
CA LEU A 70 -14.34 10.94 -23.84
C LEU A 70 -14.41 12.46 -23.69
N ARG A 71 -14.84 13.17 -24.73
CA ARG A 71 -15.10 14.61 -24.66
C ARG A 71 -16.14 14.93 -23.58
N GLY A 72 -17.23 14.18 -23.51
CA GLY A 72 -18.25 14.34 -22.46
C GLY A 72 -17.74 14.03 -21.05
N LEU A 73 -16.66 13.26 -20.92
CA LEU A 73 -16.02 12.95 -19.63
C LEU A 73 -14.89 13.93 -19.28
N THR A 74 -14.37 14.69 -20.24
CA THR A 74 -13.30 15.67 -20.00
C THR A 74 -13.85 16.88 -19.23
N PRO A 75 -13.08 17.53 -18.34
CA PRO A 75 -13.54 18.70 -17.60
C PRO A 75 -14.07 19.81 -18.53
N GLU A 76 -15.21 20.41 -18.18
CA GLU A 76 -15.87 21.44 -19.00
C GLU A 76 -15.01 22.70 -19.22
N ASN A 77 -14.03 22.93 -18.34
CA ASN A 77 -13.10 24.04 -18.43
C ASN A 77 -11.85 23.74 -19.28
N ASP A 78 -11.69 22.52 -19.82
CA ASP A 78 -10.62 22.24 -20.77
C ASP A 78 -10.95 22.91 -22.12
N PRO A 79 -10.15 23.89 -22.58
CA PRO A 79 -10.45 24.65 -23.80
C PRO A 79 -10.38 23.78 -25.07
N ASP A 80 -9.81 22.58 -24.98
CA ASP A 80 -9.67 21.66 -26.11
C ASP A 80 -9.96 20.21 -25.67
N ALA A 81 -11.16 20.01 -25.13
CA ALA A 81 -11.64 18.70 -24.66
C ALA A 81 -11.67 17.62 -25.76
N GLU A 82 -11.88 18.02 -27.02
CA GLU A 82 -11.80 17.09 -28.14
C GLU A 82 -10.36 16.63 -28.41
N ALA A 83 -9.37 17.53 -28.35
CA ALA A 83 -7.97 17.13 -28.44
C ALA A 83 -7.55 16.25 -27.26
N ALA A 84 -8.00 16.53 -26.04
CA ALA A 84 -7.73 15.68 -24.88
C ALA A 84 -8.25 14.24 -25.09
N ALA A 85 -9.47 14.11 -25.62
CA ALA A 85 -10.06 12.83 -25.96
C ALA A 85 -9.24 12.07 -27.03
N LYS A 86 -8.84 12.76 -28.11
CA LYS A 86 -8.00 12.18 -29.18
C LYS A 86 -6.61 11.80 -28.65
N GLU A 87 -6.00 12.65 -27.84
CA GLU A 87 -4.69 12.42 -27.21
C GLU A 87 -4.71 11.15 -26.37
N LEU A 88 -5.74 10.94 -25.55
CA LEU A 88 -5.91 9.70 -24.78
C LEU A 88 -6.07 8.47 -25.69
N LEU A 89 -6.86 8.57 -26.77
CA LEU A 89 -7.04 7.47 -27.72
C LEU A 89 -5.73 7.12 -28.45
N GLU A 90 -4.95 8.12 -28.86
CA GLU A 90 -3.68 7.94 -29.57
C GLU A 90 -2.48 7.64 -28.66
N ASP A 91 -2.63 7.80 -27.34
CA ASP A 91 -1.60 7.41 -26.39
C ASP A 91 -1.36 5.89 -26.37
N TYR A 92 -0.16 5.45 -26.05
CA TYR A 92 0.15 4.03 -25.91
C TYR A 92 1.26 3.82 -24.87
N ALA A 93 1.33 2.62 -24.30
CA ALA A 93 2.18 2.36 -23.13
C ALA A 93 3.62 2.87 -23.29
N SER A 94 4.30 2.49 -24.37
CA SER A 94 5.71 2.81 -24.61
C SER A 94 5.97 4.19 -25.26
N LYS A 95 4.93 5.01 -25.46
CA LYS A 95 5.03 6.34 -26.09
C LYS A 95 5.93 7.29 -25.30
N ASP A 96 5.75 7.32 -23.99
CA ASP A 96 6.58 8.12 -23.08
C ASP A 96 7.86 7.35 -22.70
N PRO A 97 9.06 7.91 -22.95
CA PRO A 97 10.32 7.29 -22.52
C PRO A 97 10.37 6.93 -21.03
N ALA A 98 9.68 7.68 -20.16
CA ALA A 98 9.59 7.40 -18.74
C ALA A 98 9.00 6.01 -18.44
N PHE A 99 8.12 5.48 -19.30
CA PHE A 99 7.54 4.15 -19.14
C PHE A 99 8.62 3.06 -19.08
N LYS A 100 9.55 3.08 -20.05
CA LYS A 100 10.67 2.12 -20.08
C LYS A 100 11.58 2.30 -18.86
N LEU A 101 11.85 3.55 -18.47
CA LEU A 101 12.70 3.85 -17.31
C LEU A 101 12.11 3.32 -15.99
N GLU A 102 10.80 3.45 -15.80
CA GLU A 102 10.10 2.89 -14.63
C GLU A 102 10.15 1.36 -14.62
N LEU A 103 9.98 0.72 -15.78
CA LEU A 103 10.15 -0.74 -15.89
C LEU A 103 11.59 -1.16 -15.57
N SER A 104 12.60 -0.41 -16.02
CA SER A 104 14.00 -0.69 -15.69
C SER A 104 14.26 -0.65 -14.18
N ARG A 105 13.68 0.32 -13.45
CA ARG A 105 13.75 0.36 -11.98
C ARG A 105 13.07 -0.85 -11.35
N LEU A 106 11.86 -1.16 -11.80
CA LEU A 106 11.10 -2.30 -11.29
C LEU A 106 11.87 -3.62 -11.44
N PHE A 107 12.36 -3.94 -12.64
CA PHE A 107 13.08 -5.20 -12.89
C PHE A 107 14.50 -5.21 -12.34
N GLY A 108 15.19 -4.07 -12.37
CA GLY A 108 16.58 -3.96 -11.94
C GLY A 108 16.74 -3.92 -10.42
N MET A 109 15.83 -3.22 -9.73
CA MET A 109 16.00 -2.85 -8.32
C MET A 109 15.02 -3.57 -7.39
N TYR A 110 13.79 -3.82 -7.84
CA TYR A 110 12.69 -4.17 -6.93
C TYR A 110 12.17 -5.60 -7.07
N MET A 111 12.18 -6.16 -8.29
CA MET A 111 11.70 -7.50 -8.55
C MET A 111 12.66 -8.56 -7.98
N PRO A 112 12.16 -9.57 -7.23
CA PRO A 112 12.96 -10.72 -6.80
C PRO A 112 13.63 -11.45 -7.98
N GLN A 113 14.82 -11.98 -7.77
CA GLN A 113 15.60 -12.57 -8.87
C GLN A 113 14.92 -13.78 -9.50
N ASP A 114 14.29 -14.66 -8.71
CA ASP A 114 13.53 -15.82 -9.20
C ASP A 114 12.33 -15.40 -10.05
N GLN A 115 11.54 -14.43 -9.60
CA GLN A 115 10.41 -13.87 -10.35
C GLN A 115 10.88 -13.22 -11.66
N ARG A 116 11.98 -12.47 -11.60
CA ARG A 116 12.59 -11.85 -12.78
C ARG A 116 13.03 -12.92 -13.77
N GLN A 117 13.77 -13.94 -13.34
CA GLN A 117 14.22 -15.02 -14.23
C GLN A 117 13.04 -15.78 -14.85
N GLY A 118 11.96 -16.02 -14.09
CA GLY A 118 10.74 -16.61 -14.61
C GLY A 118 10.13 -15.77 -15.74
N LEU A 119 10.02 -14.45 -15.56
CA LEU A 119 9.54 -13.55 -16.62
C LEU A 119 10.49 -13.52 -17.83
N LEU A 120 11.81 -13.41 -17.61
CA LEU A 120 12.80 -13.41 -18.68
C LEU A 120 12.75 -14.69 -19.51
N MET A 121 12.54 -15.85 -18.87
CA MET A 121 12.34 -17.13 -19.55
C MET A 121 11.10 -17.08 -20.45
N VAL A 122 9.97 -16.57 -19.96
CA VAL A 122 8.75 -16.42 -20.77
C VAL A 122 8.99 -15.49 -21.97
N LEU A 123 9.62 -14.34 -21.76
CA LEU A 123 9.95 -13.40 -22.84
C LEU A 123 10.88 -14.03 -23.89
N ASN A 124 11.84 -14.86 -23.46
CA ASN A 124 12.73 -15.59 -24.37
C ASN A 124 11.98 -16.65 -25.18
N VAL A 125 11.06 -17.40 -24.57
CA VAL A 125 10.23 -18.39 -25.29
C VAL A 125 9.37 -17.69 -26.35
N LEU A 126 8.74 -16.57 -26.01
CA LEU A 126 7.95 -15.73 -26.92
C LEU A 126 8.76 -15.07 -28.05
N ASN A 127 10.09 -15.08 -27.97
CA ASN A 127 10.98 -14.61 -29.04
C ASN A 127 11.31 -15.69 -30.08
N THR A 128 11.03 -16.96 -29.79
CA THR A 128 11.30 -18.07 -30.72
C THR A 128 10.05 -18.46 -31.49
N ARG A 129 10.17 -18.96 -32.73
CA ARG A 129 9.01 -19.41 -33.52
C ARG A 129 8.25 -20.55 -32.85
N VAL A 130 8.98 -21.55 -32.34
CA VAL A 130 8.40 -22.73 -31.68
C VAL A 130 7.75 -22.36 -30.35
N GLY A 131 8.43 -21.54 -29.54
CA GLY A 131 7.87 -21.07 -28.27
C GLY A 131 6.67 -20.15 -28.44
N SER A 132 6.69 -19.29 -29.46
CA SER A 132 5.54 -18.46 -29.83
C SER A 132 4.36 -19.31 -30.26
N LEU A 133 4.57 -20.35 -31.07
CA LEU A 133 3.50 -21.26 -31.45
C LEU A 133 2.88 -21.92 -30.22
N ALA A 134 3.72 -22.37 -29.28
CA ALA A 134 3.27 -23.03 -28.06
C ALA A 134 2.48 -22.10 -27.12
N LEU A 135 2.88 -20.83 -27.00
CA LEU A 135 2.27 -19.89 -26.04
C LEU A 135 1.17 -19.01 -26.64
N THR A 136 1.17 -18.79 -27.96
CA THR A 136 0.28 -17.84 -28.63
C THR A 136 -0.58 -18.46 -29.72
N GLY A 137 -0.26 -19.67 -30.19
CA GLY A 137 -0.89 -20.28 -31.36
C GLY A 137 -0.31 -19.80 -32.70
N TYR A 138 0.69 -18.91 -32.70
CA TYR A 138 1.30 -18.37 -33.92
C TYR A 138 2.80 -18.67 -34.02
N LEU A 139 3.27 -19.04 -35.21
CA LEU A 139 4.71 -19.21 -35.49
C LEU A 139 5.48 -17.89 -35.49
N THR A 140 4.81 -16.78 -35.82
CA THR A 140 5.42 -15.44 -35.80
C THR A 140 5.54 -14.95 -34.36
N PRO A 141 6.75 -14.53 -33.91
CA PRO A 141 6.94 -13.98 -32.57
C PRO A 141 5.97 -12.84 -32.25
N ILE A 142 5.48 -12.79 -31.01
CA ILE A 142 4.46 -11.82 -30.59
C ILE A 142 4.89 -10.36 -30.85
N SER A 143 6.20 -10.06 -30.74
CA SER A 143 6.73 -8.73 -31.02
C SER A 143 6.74 -8.30 -32.48
N GLU A 144 6.49 -9.25 -33.39
CA GLU A 144 6.44 -9.03 -34.83
C GLU A 144 5.01 -9.08 -35.36
N GLN A 145 4.05 -9.46 -34.51
CA GLN A 145 2.64 -9.52 -34.85
C GLN A 145 2.02 -8.10 -34.97
N PRO A 146 1.06 -7.90 -35.89
CA PRO A 146 0.24 -6.70 -35.91
C PRO A 146 -0.47 -6.45 -34.56
N ALA A 147 -0.79 -5.19 -34.25
CA ALA A 147 -1.36 -4.80 -32.96
C ALA A 147 -2.63 -5.59 -32.59
N HIS A 148 -3.56 -5.75 -33.54
CA HIS A 148 -4.80 -6.50 -33.32
C HIS A 148 -4.57 -7.99 -33.03
N ILE A 149 -3.52 -8.61 -33.61
CA ILE A 149 -3.16 -10.00 -33.30
C ILE A 149 -2.55 -10.09 -31.90
N ARG A 150 -1.71 -9.14 -31.50
CA ARG A 150 -1.17 -9.08 -30.12
C ARG A 150 -2.29 -8.95 -29.09
N GLU A 151 -3.27 -8.09 -29.35
CA GLU A 151 -4.45 -7.93 -28.51
C GLU A 151 -5.25 -9.24 -28.40
N SER A 152 -5.49 -9.91 -29.54
CA SER A 152 -6.18 -11.21 -29.58
C SER A 152 -5.44 -12.31 -28.80
N ILE A 153 -4.10 -12.34 -28.86
CA ILE A 153 -3.28 -13.26 -28.06
C ILE A 153 -3.51 -13.02 -26.57
N LEU A 154 -3.49 -11.76 -26.11
CA LEU A 154 -3.75 -11.43 -24.71
C LEU A 154 -5.17 -11.83 -24.26
N GLN A 155 -6.18 -11.58 -25.11
CA GLN A 155 -7.55 -12.04 -24.86
C GLN A 155 -7.65 -13.57 -24.77
N SER A 156 -6.89 -14.29 -25.58
CA SER A 156 -6.82 -15.75 -25.52
C SER A 156 -6.21 -16.25 -24.21
N TRP A 157 -5.22 -15.53 -23.67
CA TRP A 157 -4.59 -15.86 -22.39
C TRP A 157 -5.53 -15.66 -21.20
N ALA A 158 -6.40 -14.65 -21.25
CA ALA A 158 -7.40 -14.39 -20.21
C ALA A 158 -8.33 -15.60 -19.97
N ASN A 159 -8.68 -16.30 -21.05
CA ASN A 159 -9.61 -17.45 -21.05
C ASN A 159 -8.91 -18.80 -21.30
N ALA A 160 -7.58 -18.83 -21.31
CA ALA A 160 -6.82 -20.04 -21.60
C ALA A 160 -7.15 -21.16 -20.60
N ARG A 161 -7.10 -22.43 -21.02
CA ARG A 161 -7.28 -23.57 -20.11
C ARG A 161 -6.13 -23.70 -19.10
N LEU A 162 -4.93 -23.29 -19.48
CA LEU A 162 -3.73 -23.30 -18.63
C LEU A 162 -3.75 -22.12 -17.66
N GLY A 163 -3.72 -22.40 -16.35
CA GLY A 163 -3.74 -21.37 -15.30
C GLY A 163 -2.54 -20.42 -15.34
N THR A 164 -1.39 -20.89 -15.81
CA THR A 164 -0.17 -20.08 -15.98
C THR A 164 -0.34 -18.99 -17.02
N LEU A 165 -1.04 -19.23 -18.14
CA LEU A 165 -1.34 -18.21 -19.14
C LEU A 165 -2.32 -17.17 -18.59
N ARG A 166 -3.33 -17.61 -17.83
CA ARG A 166 -4.24 -16.68 -17.14
C ARG A 166 -3.49 -15.78 -16.15
N GLN A 167 -2.53 -16.34 -15.42
CA GLN A 167 -1.67 -15.58 -14.51
C GLN A 167 -0.77 -14.60 -15.26
N LEU A 168 -0.17 -15.03 -16.36
CA LEU A 168 0.66 -14.19 -17.22
C LEU A 168 -0.12 -12.99 -17.76
N HIS A 169 -1.33 -13.21 -18.27
CA HIS A 169 -2.25 -12.15 -18.69
C HIS A 169 -2.49 -11.11 -17.58
N ARG A 170 -2.86 -11.55 -16.38
CA ARG A 170 -3.13 -10.64 -15.25
C ARG A 170 -1.89 -9.85 -14.86
N SER A 171 -0.75 -10.51 -14.68
CA SER A 171 0.49 -9.85 -14.26
C SER A 171 0.95 -8.80 -15.28
N LEU A 172 0.90 -9.13 -16.58
CA LEU A 172 1.32 -8.20 -17.64
C LEU A 172 0.34 -7.04 -17.83
N THR A 173 -0.97 -7.28 -17.74
CA THR A 173 -1.97 -6.21 -17.85
C THR A 173 -1.90 -5.26 -16.65
N VAL A 174 -1.80 -5.78 -15.41
CA VAL A 174 -1.62 -4.94 -14.21
C VAL A 174 -0.33 -4.13 -14.32
N LEU A 175 0.77 -4.74 -14.73
CA LEU A 175 2.05 -4.06 -14.92
C LEU A 175 1.94 -2.92 -15.96
N ALA A 176 1.37 -3.20 -17.13
CA ALA A 176 1.22 -2.21 -18.20
C ALA A 176 0.34 -1.04 -17.76
N LYS A 177 -0.85 -1.33 -17.20
CA LYS A 177 -1.78 -0.32 -16.69
C LYS A 177 -1.13 0.55 -15.62
N GLN A 178 -0.51 -0.07 -14.62
CA GLN A 178 0.07 0.67 -13.49
C GLN A 178 1.21 1.59 -13.94
N THR A 179 2.13 1.08 -14.77
CA THR A 179 3.26 1.88 -15.26
C THR A 179 2.80 3.00 -16.18
N TRP A 180 1.83 2.74 -17.07
CA TRP A 180 1.29 3.76 -17.97
C TRP A 180 0.62 4.89 -17.21
N ILE A 181 -0.27 4.58 -16.25
CA ILE A 181 -0.97 5.59 -15.43
C ILE A 181 0.01 6.49 -14.66
N LYS A 182 1.13 5.95 -14.19
CA LYS A 182 2.16 6.72 -13.46
C LYS A 182 2.86 7.76 -14.34
N CYS A 183 2.92 7.51 -15.65
CA CYS A 183 3.71 8.32 -16.59
C CYS A 183 2.84 9.22 -17.47
N THR A 184 1.64 8.78 -17.85
CA THR A 184 0.87 9.47 -18.87
C THR A 184 0.21 10.78 -18.40
N PRO A 185 0.34 11.89 -19.16
CA PRO A 185 -0.44 13.09 -18.94
C PRO A 185 -1.88 12.98 -19.51
N SER A 186 -2.10 12.15 -20.54
CA SER A 186 -3.34 12.14 -21.33
C SER A 186 -4.56 11.73 -20.51
N LEU A 187 -4.44 10.64 -19.74
CA LEU A 187 -5.51 10.17 -18.85
C LEU A 187 -5.82 11.17 -17.75
N ARG A 188 -4.79 11.78 -17.15
CA ARG A 188 -4.97 12.77 -16.08
C ARG A 188 -5.73 13.99 -16.56
N ARG A 189 -5.47 14.44 -17.78
CA ARG A 189 -6.20 15.54 -18.43
C ARG A 189 -7.69 15.21 -18.59
N VAL A 190 -8.01 14.04 -19.16
CA VAL A 190 -9.41 13.58 -19.33
C VAL A 190 -10.12 13.40 -17.98
N LEU A 191 -9.43 12.91 -16.95
CA LEU A 191 -10.03 12.74 -15.63
C LEU A 191 -10.20 14.05 -14.85
N GLY A 192 -9.38 15.07 -15.14
CA GLY A 192 -9.33 16.29 -14.34
C GLY A 192 -8.79 16.08 -12.92
N VAL A 193 -7.98 15.03 -12.67
CA VAL A 193 -7.39 14.80 -11.34
C VAL A 193 -6.35 15.89 -11.07
N PRO A 194 -6.53 16.72 -10.03
CA PRO A 194 -5.60 17.79 -9.76
C PRO A 194 -4.23 17.23 -9.34
N ARG A 195 -3.14 17.95 -9.62
CA ARG A 195 -1.78 17.54 -9.23
C ARG A 195 -1.62 17.47 -7.71
N VAL A 196 -2.31 18.35 -6.99
CA VAL A 196 -2.35 18.46 -5.53
C VAL A 196 -3.80 18.65 -5.09
N PRO A 197 -4.15 18.43 -3.81
CA PRO A 197 -5.51 18.62 -3.33
C PRO A 197 -5.97 20.07 -3.56
N VAL A 198 -7.21 20.24 -4.01
CA VAL A 198 -7.80 21.58 -4.21
C VAL A 198 -7.85 22.32 -2.88
N GLY A 199 -7.34 23.56 -2.86
CA GLY A 199 -7.31 24.39 -1.65
C GLY A 199 -6.31 23.93 -0.58
N MET A 200 -5.35 23.05 -0.92
CA MET A 200 -4.31 22.62 0.02
C MET A 200 -3.49 23.82 0.52
N LYS A 201 -3.36 23.95 1.84
CA LYS A 201 -2.42 24.87 2.49
C LYS A 201 -1.19 24.09 2.95
N PRO A 202 0.04 24.45 2.54
CA PRO A 202 1.23 23.75 3.00
C PRO A 202 1.41 23.89 4.52
N GLY A 203 1.71 22.78 5.19
CA GLY A 203 2.09 22.76 6.59
C GLY A 203 3.56 23.11 6.77
N LYS A 204 3.92 23.69 7.92
CA LYS A 204 5.32 24.02 8.24
C LYS A 204 6.20 22.78 8.47
N GLY A 205 5.61 21.67 8.90
CA GLY A 205 6.36 20.48 9.27
C GLY A 205 7.22 20.69 10.52
N TYR A 206 8.33 19.95 10.58
CA TYR A 206 9.32 20.07 11.65
C TYR A 206 10.72 20.01 11.04
N ASP A 207 11.60 20.88 11.51
CA ASP A 207 12.99 20.96 11.08
C ASP A 207 13.83 19.92 11.83
N TYR A 208 13.93 18.73 11.26
CA TYR A 208 14.76 17.66 11.83
C TYR A 208 16.24 17.89 11.56
N GLU A 209 17.05 17.71 12.60
CA GLU A 209 18.49 17.60 12.48
C GLU A 209 18.90 16.12 12.40
N PHE A 210 19.57 15.75 11.30
CA PHE A 210 20.09 14.40 11.08
C PHE A 210 21.60 14.38 11.25
N ILE A 211 22.12 13.40 11.98
CA ILE A 211 23.57 13.19 12.10
C ILE A 211 24.16 12.92 10.71
N GLN A 212 25.13 13.74 10.33
CA GLN A 212 25.93 13.56 9.12
C GLN A 212 27.31 13.03 9.49
N MET A 213 27.84 12.13 8.68
CA MET A 213 29.17 11.53 8.91
C MET A 213 30.07 11.86 7.73
N PRO A 214 31.28 12.42 7.96
CA PRO A 214 32.23 12.66 6.87
C PRO A 214 32.70 11.33 6.25
N PRO A 215 33.33 11.33 5.06
CA PRO A 215 33.96 10.13 4.52
C PRO A 215 35.03 9.56 5.46
N GLY A 216 35.19 8.23 5.50
CA GLY A 216 36.19 7.58 6.35
C GLY A 216 36.17 6.05 6.22
N GLU A 217 37.34 5.43 6.37
CA GLU A 217 37.53 3.97 6.17
C GLU A 217 37.06 3.14 7.37
N LYS A 218 37.28 3.64 8.59
CA LYS A 218 36.88 2.94 9.81
C LYS A 218 35.40 3.15 10.12
N PRO A 219 34.73 2.16 10.75
CA PRO A 219 33.37 2.35 11.20
C PRO A 219 33.24 3.54 12.15
N GLU A 220 32.27 4.40 11.89
CA GLU A 220 31.88 5.47 12.81
C GLU A 220 31.26 4.86 14.07
N VAL A 221 31.57 5.39 15.26
CA VAL A 221 31.02 4.88 16.52
C VAL A 221 30.18 5.95 17.18
N ILE A 222 28.91 5.65 17.43
CA ILE A 222 27.99 6.52 18.15
C ILE A 222 27.54 5.82 19.44
N GLU A 223 27.48 6.54 20.55
CA GLU A 223 27.04 6.00 21.83
C GLU A 223 25.75 6.70 22.29
N THR A 224 24.79 5.91 22.78
CA THR A 224 23.48 6.39 23.24
C THR A 224 22.98 5.48 24.38
N ASP A 225 21.97 5.90 25.14
CA ASP A 225 21.34 5.00 26.10
C ASP A 225 20.45 4.00 25.37
N VAL A 226 19.65 4.51 24.42
CA VAL A 226 18.74 3.71 23.61
C VAL A 226 18.93 4.01 22.13
N VAL A 227 19.02 2.94 21.32
CA VAL A 227 18.88 3.02 19.86
C VAL A 227 17.56 2.39 19.43
N ILE A 228 16.83 3.10 18.57
CA ILE A 228 15.55 2.66 17.99
C ILE A 228 15.77 2.48 16.49
N VAL A 229 15.57 1.26 15.99
CA VAL A 229 15.74 0.93 14.57
C VAL A 229 14.39 1.01 13.87
N GLY A 230 14.15 2.11 13.14
CA GLY A 230 12.92 2.41 12.43
C GLY A 230 12.15 3.58 13.06
N SER A 231 11.77 4.56 12.23
CA SER A 231 11.06 5.78 12.62
C SER A 231 9.53 5.66 12.56
N GLY A 232 9.00 4.45 12.30
CA GLY A 232 7.57 4.18 12.16
C GLY A 232 6.76 4.43 13.45
N CYS A 233 5.46 4.12 13.41
CA CYS A 233 4.53 4.46 14.50
C CYS A 233 4.98 3.99 15.90
N GLY A 234 5.49 2.75 16.03
CA GLY A 234 5.98 2.26 17.31
C GLY A 234 7.32 2.86 17.74
N GLY A 235 8.22 3.08 16.78
CA GLY A 235 9.52 3.71 17.01
C GLY A 235 9.39 5.16 17.45
N ALA A 236 8.48 5.92 16.85
CA ALA A 236 8.23 7.32 17.18
C ALA A 236 7.65 7.50 18.59
N VAL A 237 6.66 6.67 18.98
CA VAL A 237 6.12 6.66 20.36
C VAL A 237 7.22 6.33 21.35
N SER A 238 8.03 5.31 21.04
CA SER A 238 9.13 4.89 21.91
C SER A 238 10.17 5.99 22.06
N ALA A 239 10.51 6.69 20.97
CA ALA A 239 11.47 7.77 20.97
C ALA A 239 11.01 8.94 21.85
N LYS A 240 9.75 9.36 21.71
CA LYS A 240 9.14 10.41 22.54
C LYS A 240 9.23 10.06 24.02
N ASN A 241 8.66 8.91 24.40
CA ASN A 241 8.54 8.53 25.81
C ASN A 241 9.91 8.40 26.49
N LEU A 242 10.91 7.83 25.80
CA LEU A 242 12.24 7.64 26.36
C LEU A 242 13.05 8.94 26.42
N ALA A 243 12.89 9.83 25.44
CA ALA A 243 13.54 11.14 25.45
C ALA A 243 12.94 12.06 26.52
N GLU A 244 11.60 12.07 26.67
CA GLU A 244 10.91 12.82 27.74
C GLU A 244 11.25 12.30 29.15
N ALA A 245 11.59 11.01 29.27
CA ALA A 245 12.13 10.42 30.50
C ALA A 245 13.61 10.80 30.76
N GLY A 246 14.24 11.61 29.89
CA GLY A 246 15.59 12.13 30.08
C GLY A 246 16.71 11.19 29.60
N HIS A 247 16.41 10.15 28.83
CA HIS A 247 17.43 9.26 28.28
C HIS A 247 18.01 9.78 26.96
N LYS A 248 19.27 9.46 26.67
CA LYS A 248 19.85 9.69 25.33
C LYS A 248 19.24 8.70 24.34
N VAL A 249 18.50 9.20 23.37
CA VAL A 249 17.80 8.40 22.38
C VAL A 249 18.31 8.71 20.98
N LEU A 250 18.59 7.66 20.21
CA LEU A 250 18.93 7.74 18.79
C LEU A 250 17.94 6.93 17.97
N VAL A 251 17.24 7.57 17.04
CA VAL A 251 16.38 6.89 16.06
C VAL A 251 17.13 6.76 14.75
N ALA A 252 17.19 5.55 14.20
CA ALA A 252 17.88 5.26 12.95
C ALA A 252 16.90 4.68 11.92
N GLU A 253 16.74 5.36 10.78
CA GLU A 253 15.82 5.04 9.70
C GLU A 253 16.58 4.75 8.41
N LYS A 254 16.15 3.74 7.65
CA LYS A 254 16.75 3.39 6.35
C LYS A 254 16.28 4.31 5.23
N ALA A 255 15.06 4.84 5.34
CA ALA A 255 14.52 5.83 4.42
C ALA A 255 15.03 7.25 4.76
N TYR A 256 14.56 8.22 3.98
CA TYR A 256 14.88 9.64 4.12
C TYR A 256 13.62 10.46 4.44
N HIS A 257 13.80 11.55 5.17
CA HIS A 257 12.76 12.54 5.43
C HIS A 257 12.54 13.42 4.21
N PHE A 258 11.28 13.62 3.83
CA PHE A 258 10.89 14.64 2.87
C PHE A 258 10.04 15.66 3.61
N THR A 259 10.42 16.93 3.49
CA THR A 259 9.66 18.06 4.05
C THR A 259 8.27 18.17 3.42
N PRO A 260 7.29 18.78 4.09
CA PRO A 260 5.89 18.82 3.63
C PRO A 260 5.69 19.43 2.24
N ASP A 261 6.56 20.34 1.84
CA ASP A 261 6.57 20.95 0.51
C ASP A 261 6.98 19.99 -0.62
N HIS A 262 7.39 18.74 -0.34
CA HIS A 262 7.49 17.68 -1.35
C HIS A 262 6.17 16.92 -1.56
N PHE A 263 5.18 17.13 -0.68
CA PHE A 263 3.96 16.34 -0.65
C PHE A 263 2.72 17.09 -1.20
N PRO A 264 1.75 16.35 -1.77
CA PRO A 264 1.85 14.93 -2.11
C PRO A 264 2.83 14.71 -3.28
N MET A 265 3.58 13.61 -3.21
CA MET A 265 4.43 13.20 -4.33
C MET A 265 3.56 12.84 -5.54
N THR A 266 4.12 12.95 -6.74
CA THR A 266 3.50 12.32 -7.92
C THR A 266 3.39 10.81 -7.70
N GLU A 267 2.51 10.15 -8.44
CA GLU A 267 2.33 8.70 -8.30
C GLU A 267 3.64 7.96 -8.62
N ALA A 268 4.36 8.33 -9.69
CA ALA A 268 5.67 7.78 -10.01
C ALA A 268 6.66 7.91 -8.83
N ASN A 269 6.79 9.11 -8.26
CA ASN A 269 7.77 9.37 -7.20
C ASN A 269 7.34 8.75 -5.87
N GLY A 270 6.06 8.84 -5.52
CA GLY A 270 5.50 8.34 -4.28
C GLY A 270 5.67 6.83 -4.14
N TRP A 271 5.38 6.07 -5.20
CA TRP A 271 5.63 4.63 -5.22
C TRP A 271 7.10 4.30 -4.93
N ASN A 272 8.04 4.95 -5.62
CA ASN A 272 9.47 4.70 -5.48
C ASN A 272 10.05 5.11 -4.10
N HIS A 273 9.61 6.23 -3.53
CA HIS A 273 10.21 6.81 -2.32
C HIS A 273 9.50 6.44 -1.02
N LEU A 274 8.19 6.14 -1.06
CA LEU A 274 7.38 5.96 0.15
C LEU A 274 6.98 4.51 0.42
N PHE A 275 7.15 3.62 -0.55
CA PHE A 275 6.74 2.22 -0.44
C PHE A 275 7.92 1.27 -0.64
N MET A 276 7.90 0.16 0.11
CA MET A 276 8.88 -0.89 -0.03
C MET A 276 8.86 -1.43 -1.47
N ASN A 277 10.04 -1.58 -2.07
CA ASN A 277 10.20 -2.09 -3.43
C ASN A 277 9.49 -1.29 -4.53
N GLY A 278 9.10 -0.02 -4.31
CA GLY A 278 8.50 0.78 -5.38
C GLY A 278 7.13 0.29 -5.88
N ALA A 279 6.55 -0.73 -5.23
CA ALA A 279 5.45 -1.52 -5.76
C ALA A 279 4.77 -2.35 -4.65
N PHE A 280 3.83 -3.21 -5.05
CA PHE A 280 3.29 -4.25 -4.20
C PHE A 280 4.32 -5.36 -3.98
N VAL A 281 4.35 -5.92 -2.77
CA VAL A 281 5.10 -7.16 -2.47
C VAL A 281 4.12 -8.32 -2.52
N SER A 282 4.34 -9.29 -3.39
CA SER A 282 3.44 -10.46 -3.54
C SER A 282 3.88 -11.64 -2.68
N SER A 283 2.90 -12.43 -2.22
CA SER A 283 3.13 -13.71 -1.53
C SER A 283 3.79 -14.71 -2.48
N ASP A 284 4.43 -15.73 -1.92
CA ASP A 284 5.10 -16.78 -2.72
C ASP A 284 4.16 -17.48 -3.72
N ASP A 285 2.87 -17.60 -3.41
CA ASP A 285 1.85 -18.20 -4.28
C ASP A 285 1.13 -17.18 -5.18
N GLY A 286 1.48 -15.88 -5.06
CA GLY A 286 0.88 -14.78 -5.79
C GLY A 286 -0.58 -14.47 -5.42
N SER A 287 -1.14 -15.10 -4.39
CA SER A 287 -2.54 -14.94 -4.00
C SER A 287 -2.83 -13.68 -3.18
N VAL A 288 -1.80 -13.08 -2.56
CA VAL A 288 -1.93 -11.86 -1.76
C VAL A 288 -0.79 -10.89 -2.08
N SER A 289 -1.15 -9.62 -2.31
CA SER A 289 -0.18 -8.53 -2.49
C SER A 289 -0.28 -7.51 -1.35
N VAL A 290 0.83 -7.19 -0.72
CA VAL A 290 0.89 -6.22 0.39
C VAL A 290 1.56 -4.91 -0.04
N VAL A 291 1.01 -3.80 0.43
CA VAL A 291 1.64 -2.48 0.37
C VAL A 291 2.22 -2.16 1.74
N ALA A 292 3.52 -1.86 1.78
CA ALA A 292 4.23 -1.56 3.02
C ALA A 292 4.99 -0.23 2.90
N GLY A 293 4.73 0.71 3.82
CA GLY A 293 5.42 2.00 3.84
C GLY A 293 6.91 1.86 4.17
N GLN A 294 7.76 2.53 3.40
CA GLN A 294 9.19 2.67 3.60
C GLN A 294 9.56 4.15 3.47
N ALA A 295 9.28 4.92 4.51
CA ALA A 295 9.50 6.36 4.56
C ALA A 295 9.93 6.76 5.98
N TRP A 296 10.46 7.98 6.15
CA TRP A 296 10.49 8.61 7.47
C TRP A 296 9.07 8.64 8.04
N GLY A 297 8.86 8.11 9.24
CA GLY A 297 7.53 7.87 9.85
C GLY A 297 6.84 6.55 9.44
N GLY A 298 7.45 5.76 8.57
CA GLY A 298 6.98 4.45 8.14
C GLY A 298 5.58 4.45 7.53
N GLY A 299 4.79 3.40 7.81
CA GLY A 299 3.40 3.30 7.35
C GLY A 299 2.48 4.45 7.80
N GLY A 300 2.83 5.15 8.88
CA GLY A 300 2.09 6.33 9.34
C GLY A 300 2.19 7.53 8.41
N THR A 301 3.17 7.55 7.50
CA THR A 301 3.32 8.59 6.46
C THR A 301 2.37 8.38 5.29
N VAL A 302 2.09 7.13 4.93
CA VAL A 302 1.28 6.76 3.74
C VAL A 302 -0.14 6.29 4.06
N ASN A 303 -0.52 6.14 5.34
CA ASN A 303 -1.88 5.75 5.71
C ASN A 303 -2.91 6.88 5.56
N TRP A 304 -4.18 6.52 5.72
CA TRP A 304 -5.34 7.35 5.38
C TRP A 304 -6.04 7.98 6.59
N SER A 305 -5.30 8.27 7.66
CA SER A 305 -5.78 8.91 8.90
C SER A 305 -6.77 8.11 9.77
N ALA A 306 -7.34 7.01 9.26
CA ALA A 306 -8.22 6.12 9.99
C ALA A 306 -7.61 5.63 11.32
N SER A 307 -8.33 5.87 12.42
CA SER A 307 -7.83 5.71 13.79
C SER A 307 -8.83 4.98 14.69
N LEU A 308 -9.13 3.73 14.34
CA LEU A 308 -9.96 2.84 15.16
C LEU A 308 -9.15 2.22 16.31
N GLN A 309 -9.72 2.22 17.52
CA GLN A 309 -9.14 1.50 18.66
C GLN A 309 -9.34 -0.02 18.56
N THR A 310 -8.46 -0.78 19.21
CA THR A 310 -8.58 -2.25 19.30
C THR A 310 -9.88 -2.65 19.98
N GLN A 311 -10.67 -3.51 19.33
CA GLN A 311 -12.00 -3.86 19.82
C GLN A 311 -11.93 -4.72 21.10
N GLY A 312 -12.94 -4.57 21.97
CA GLY A 312 -13.00 -5.25 23.26
C GLY A 312 -12.95 -6.78 23.17
N TYR A 313 -13.55 -7.38 22.14
CA TYR A 313 -13.51 -8.84 21.95
C TYR A 313 -12.11 -9.34 21.58
N VAL A 314 -11.34 -8.58 20.78
CA VAL A 314 -9.94 -8.89 20.45
C VAL A 314 -9.06 -8.77 21.69
N ARG A 315 -9.27 -7.71 22.49
CA ARG A 315 -8.56 -7.51 23.76
C ARG A 315 -8.78 -8.67 24.73
N ARG A 316 -10.02 -9.15 24.85
CA ARG A 316 -10.35 -10.34 25.65
C ARG A 316 -9.73 -11.62 25.10
N GLU A 317 -9.70 -11.79 23.78
CA GLU A 317 -9.00 -12.92 23.14
C GLU A 317 -7.51 -12.94 23.50
N TRP A 318 -6.83 -11.78 23.43
CA TRP A 318 -5.43 -11.68 23.78
C TRP A 318 -5.18 -11.91 25.26
N ALA A 319 -6.03 -11.35 26.13
CA ALA A 319 -5.95 -11.58 27.57
C ALA A 319 -6.13 -13.06 27.95
N ALA A 320 -7.06 -13.76 27.29
CA ALA A 320 -7.28 -15.20 27.48
C ALA A 320 -6.06 -16.06 27.09
N LYS A 321 -5.14 -15.54 26.25
CA LYS A 321 -3.86 -16.17 25.91
C LYS A 321 -2.74 -15.83 26.91
N GLY A 322 -3.08 -15.37 28.10
CA GLY A 322 -2.14 -15.04 29.18
C GLY A 322 -1.54 -13.63 29.09
N LEU A 323 -2.19 -12.71 28.39
CA LEU A 323 -1.74 -11.32 28.22
C LEU A 323 -2.73 -10.33 28.86
N PRO A 324 -2.91 -10.36 30.20
CA PRO A 324 -3.97 -9.62 30.90
C PRO A 324 -3.87 -8.09 30.75
N PHE A 325 -2.68 -7.59 30.37
CA PHE A 325 -2.45 -6.19 30.01
C PHE A 325 -3.51 -5.66 29.04
N PHE A 326 -3.92 -6.43 28.03
CA PHE A 326 -4.83 -5.94 27.01
C PHE A 326 -6.25 -5.65 27.51
N THR A 327 -6.68 -6.23 28.63
CA THR A 327 -7.96 -5.90 29.28
C THR A 327 -7.81 -4.94 30.46
N SER A 328 -6.58 -4.53 30.78
CA SER A 328 -6.31 -3.62 31.90
C SER A 328 -6.70 -2.17 31.59
N ALA A 329 -6.88 -1.38 32.66
CA ALA A 329 -7.00 0.07 32.57
C ALA A 329 -5.74 0.72 31.98
N GLU A 330 -4.57 0.12 32.19
CA GLU A 330 -3.31 0.65 31.67
C GLU A 330 -3.25 0.62 30.13
N PHE A 331 -3.75 -0.45 29.50
CA PHE A 331 -3.84 -0.49 28.03
C PHE A 331 -4.86 0.53 27.50
N GLN A 332 -5.97 0.75 28.21
CA GLN A 332 -6.90 1.83 27.87
C GLN A 332 -6.21 3.19 27.98
N GLY A 333 -5.48 3.44 29.06
CA GLY A 333 -4.69 4.66 29.23
C GLY A 333 -3.66 4.87 28.10
N SER A 334 -3.04 3.80 27.60
CA SER A 334 -2.15 3.89 26.42
C SER A 334 -2.91 4.28 25.15
N LEU A 335 -4.10 3.70 24.91
CA LEU A 335 -4.95 4.08 23.78
C LEU A 335 -5.38 5.55 23.88
N ASP A 336 -5.76 6.01 25.07
CA ASP A 336 -6.23 7.37 25.31
C ASP A 336 -5.12 8.40 25.15
N ARG A 337 -3.92 8.15 25.71
CA ARG A 337 -2.74 9.00 25.48
C ARG A 337 -2.40 9.12 24.00
N VAL A 338 -2.46 8.00 23.28
CA VAL A 338 -2.12 7.96 21.86
C VAL A 338 -3.14 8.72 21.01
N CYS A 339 -4.42 8.42 21.20
CA CYS A 339 -5.50 9.11 20.51
C CYS A 339 -5.54 10.60 20.85
N GLY A 340 -5.36 10.94 22.13
CA GLY A 340 -5.34 12.32 22.61
C GLY A 340 -4.22 13.14 21.98
N ARG A 341 -2.99 12.62 21.95
CA ARG A 341 -1.86 13.34 21.32
C ARG A 341 -2.06 13.56 19.83
N MET A 342 -2.67 12.59 19.15
CA MET A 342 -2.98 12.68 17.71
C MET A 342 -4.24 13.50 17.41
N GLY A 343 -5.00 13.93 18.43
CA GLY A 343 -6.29 14.60 18.27
C GLY A 343 -7.29 13.75 17.49
N VAL A 344 -7.36 12.45 17.80
CA VAL A 344 -8.28 11.52 17.13
C VAL A 344 -9.72 11.89 17.46
N SER A 345 -10.51 12.22 16.44
CA SER A 345 -11.91 12.62 16.62
C SER A 345 -12.75 12.31 15.38
N THR A 346 -14.08 12.25 15.57
CA THR A 346 -15.07 12.23 14.49
C THR A 346 -15.70 13.60 14.23
N GLU A 347 -15.48 14.57 15.11
CA GLU A 347 -16.14 15.89 15.10
C GLU A 347 -15.84 16.70 13.84
N PHE A 348 -14.61 16.62 13.32
CA PHE A 348 -14.14 17.42 12.19
C PHE A 348 -14.23 16.69 10.83
N ILE A 349 -14.96 15.58 10.78
CA ILE A 349 -15.09 14.79 9.56
C ILE A 349 -16.10 15.45 8.63
N LYS A 350 -15.65 15.79 7.42
CA LYS A 350 -16.52 16.06 6.28
C LYS A 350 -16.52 14.84 5.35
N GLN A 351 -17.64 14.12 5.31
CA GLN A 351 -17.78 12.96 4.43
C GLN A 351 -17.76 13.42 2.97
N ASN A 352 -16.83 12.88 2.17
CA ASN A 352 -16.90 13.02 0.70
C ASN A 352 -18.01 12.12 0.14
N ARG A 353 -18.30 12.25 -1.16
CA ARG A 353 -19.44 11.55 -1.77
C ARG A 353 -19.34 10.02 -1.65
N SER A 354 -18.17 9.43 -1.90
CA SER A 354 -17.95 7.98 -1.75
C SER A 354 -18.24 7.49 -0.33
N ASN A 355 -17.80 8.21 0.71
CA ASN A 355 -18.08 7.84 2.09
C ASN A 355 -19.57 8.05 2.46
N GLN A 356 -20.23 9.06 1.90
CA GLN A 356 -21.67 9.26 2.08
C GLN A 356 -22.49 8.09 1.50
N ILE A 357 -22.17 7.64 0.28
CA ILE A 357 -22.81 6.49 -0.37
C ILE A 357 -22.71 5.25 0.52
N LEU A 358 -21.55 4.98 1.14
CA LEU A 358 -21.39 3.84 2.03
C LEU A 358 -22.29 3.93 3.27
N LEU A 359 -22.30 5.09 3.95
CA LEU A 359 -23.11 5.30 5.16
C LEU A 359 -24.61 5.26 4.85
N GLU A 360 -25.03 5.95 3.79
CA GLU A 360 -26.43 6.05 3.39
C GLU A 360 -26.99 4.72 2.90
N GLY A 361 -26.21 3.97 2.10
CA GLY A 361 -26.62 2.64 1.65
C GLY A 361 -26.73 1.66 2.82
N ALA A 362 -25.80 1.72 3.79
CA ALA A 362 -25.92 0.93 5.02
C ALA A 362 -27.15 1.34 5.86
N ARG A 363 -27.45 2.65 5.95
CA ARG A 363 -28.65 3.17 6.63
C ARG A 363 -29.93 2.65 5.98
N LYS A 364 -30.05 2.71 4.64
CA LYS A 364 -31.22 2.20 3.90
C LYS A 364 -31.42 0.69 4.07
N LEU A 365 -30.33 -0.05 4.26
CA LEU A 365 -30.36 -1.50 4.50
C LEU A 365 -30.55 -1.88 5.98
N GLY A 366 -30.57 -0.91 6.89
CA GLY A 366 -30.69 -1.15 8.32
C GLY A 366 -29.44 -1.76 8.97
N TRP A 367 -28.27 -1.57 8.36
CA TRP A 367 -26.99 -2.15 8.82
C TRP A 367 -26.22 -1.23 9.76
N SER A 368 -25.48 -1.81 10.69
CA SER A 368 -24.60 -1.08 11.61
C SER A 368 -23.46 -0.37 10.86
N HIS A 369 -23.41 0.95 10.98
CA HIS A 369 -22.42 1.81 10.34
C HIS A 369 -22.07 3.00 11.23
N LYS A 370 -20.87 3.56 11.04
CA LYS A 370 -20.41 4.74 11.79
C LYS A 370 -19.30 5.51 11.06
N PRO A 371 -19.08 6.79 11.40
CA PRO A 371 -17.87 7.49 11.00
C PRO A 371 -16.62 6.83 11.59
N VAL A 372 -15.51 6.88 10.85
CA VAL A 372 -14.19 6.41 11.30
C VAL A 372 -13.41 7.58 11.89
N PRO A 373 -13.02 7.56 13.18
CA PRO A 373 -12.22 8.62 13.78
C PRO A 373 -10.92 8.88 13.02
N GLN A 374 -10.53 10.15 12.90
CA GLN A 374 -9.36 10.58 12.13
C GLN A 374 -8.32 11.25 13.04
N ASN A 375 -7.03 10.99 12.83
CA ASN A 375 -5.93 11.64 13.57
C ASN A 375 -5.56 13.02 12.98
N THR A 376 -6.47 13.97 13.00
CA THR A 376 -6.31 15.26 12.31
C THR A 376 -5.99 16.43 13.23
N GLY A 377 -5.65 16.16 14.49
CA GLY A 377 -5.25 17.21 15.44
C GLY A 377 -6.37 18.18 15.79
N GLY A 378 -7.64 17.73 15.72
CA GLY A 378 -8.79 18.60 15.97
C GLY A 378 -9.14 19.56 14.82
N ALA A 379 -8.70 19.28 13.60
CA ALA A 379 -9.04 20.05 12.41
C ALA A 379 -9.67 19.18 11.33
N GLN A 380 -10.41 19.81 10.40
CA GLN A 380 -10.86 19.13 9.20
C GLN A 380 -9.66 18.82 8.30
N HIS A 381 -9.62 17.64 7.71
CA HIS A 381 -8.57 17.22 6.78
C HIS A 381 -9.18 16.59 5.54
N ALA A 382 -8.84 17.11 4.36
CA ALA A 382 -9.49 16.76 3.10
C ALA A 382 -8.48 16.67 1.94
N CYS A 383 -7.39 15.91 2.11
CA CYS A 383 -6.33 15.83 1.11
C CYS A 383 -6.67 14.92 -0.10
N GLY A 384 -7.37 13.79 0.09
CA GLY A 384 -7.52 12.72 -0.91
C GLY A 384 -6.22 12.02 -1.38
N HIS A 385 -5.06 12.63 -1.13
CA HIS A 385 -3.75 12.25 -1.66
C HIS A 385 -2.79 11.67 -0.61
N CYS A 386 -3.26 11.44 0.62
CA CYS A 386 -2.39 11.12 1.75
C CYS A 386 -1.65 9.77 1.63
N THR A 387 -2.06 8.90 0.70
CA THR A 387 -1.27 7.73 0.26
C THR A 387 0.14 8.13 -0.20
N PHE A 388 0.31 9.31 -0.80
CA PHE A 388 1.59 9.82 -1.31
C PHE A 388 2.14 10.99 -0.46
N GLY A 389 1.78 11.02 0.82
CA GLY A 389 2.22 12.00 1.79
C GLY A 389 1.25 13.17 1.96
N CYS A 390 1.27 13.78 3.14
CA CYS A 390 0.38 14.87 3.53
C CYS A 390 1.18 16.19 3.55
N GLY A 391 0.95 17.06 2.55
CA GLY A 391 1.63 18.36 2.46
C GLY A 391 1.10 19.40 3.45
N SER A 392 -0.12 19.25 3.97
CA SER A 392 -0.73 20.18 4.93
C SER A 392 -0.31 19.96 6.38
N CYS A 393 0.35 18.83 6.68
CA CYS A 393 0.65 18.40 8.05
C CYS A 393 -0.56 18.33 8.99
N GLU A 394 -1.78 18.20 8.46
CA GLU A 394 -2.98 18.04 9.30
C GLU A 394 -3.08 16.60 9.84
N LYS A 395 -2.68 15.60 9.05
CA LYS A 395 -2.58 14.21 9.48
C LYS A 395 -1.46 14.04 10.51
N GLN A 396 -1.84 13.85 11.77
CA GLN A 396 -0.97 13.74 12.95
C GLN A 396 -0.26 12.37 13.07
N GLY A 397 0.25 11.85 11.96
CA GLY A 397 1.09 10.65 11.95
C GLY A 397 2.46 10.90 12.60
N PRO A 398 3.34 9.88 12.66
CA PRO A 398 4.60 9.93 13.40
C PRO A 398 5.49 11.15 13.08
N VAL A 399 5.54 11.55 11.80
CA VAL A 399 6.36 12.68 11.30
C VAL A 399 5.88 14.04 11.82
N VAL A 400 4.59 14.17 12.12
CA VAL A 400 3.97 15.45 12.52
C VAL A 400 3.78 15.55 14.03
N SER A 401 3.57 14.41 14.71
CA SER A 401 3.25 14.38 16.14
C SER A 401 4.41 13.90 17.02
N TYR A 402 4.71 12.60 16.98
CA TYR A 402 5.62 11.96 17.96
C TYR A 402 7.11 12.20 17.73
N LEU A 403 7.59 12.15 16.48
CA LEU A 403 9.01 12.41 16.20
C LEU A 403 9.40 13.86 16.51
N PRO A 404 8.55 14.88 16.23
CA PRO A 404 8.80 16.24 16.69
C PRO A 404 8.82 16.38 18.21
N ASP A 405 7.94 15.68 18.95
CA ASP A 405 7.98 15.67 20.41
C ASP A 405 9.31 15.06 20.93
N ALA A 406 9.73 13.93 20.34
CA ALA A 406 11.00 13.30 20.69
C ALA A 406 12.18 14.23 20.42
N ALA A 407 12.18 14.93 19.29
CA ALA A 407 13.21 15.88 18.92
C ALA A 407 13.29 17.05 19.92
N ARG A 408 12.14 17.61 20.31
CA ARG A 408 12.05 18.65 21.36
C ARG A 408 12.54 18.16 22.72
N ALA A 409 12.34 16.89 23.03
CA ALA A 409 12.87 16.25 24.23
C ALA A 409 14.36 15.85 24.13
N GLY A 410 15.03 16.12 23.00
CA GLY A 410 16.47 15.93 22.84
C GLY A 410 16.89 14.63 22.13
N ALA A 411 15.95 13.86 21.57
CA ALA A 411 16.29 12.72 20.72
C ALA A 411 17.11 13.17 19.49
N LYS A 412 18.03 12.31 19.05
CA LYS A 412 18.81 12.50 17.83
C LYS A 412 18.39 11.50 16.75
N PHE A 413 18.67 11.84 15.50
CA PHE A 413 18.13 11.12 14.35
C PHE A 413 19.21 10.82 13.30
N ILE A 414 19.08 9.66 12.66
CA ILE A 414 19.84 9.28 11.47
C ILE A 414 18.85 8.78 10.43
N GLU A 415 18.91 9.36 9.23
CA GLU A 415 18.23 8.86 8.03
C GLU A 415 19.25 8.18 7.11
N GLY A 416 18.78 7.37 6.15
CA GLY A 416 19.67 6.62 5.24
C GLY A 416 20.50 5.52 5.91
N PHE A 417 20.13 5.09 7.12
CA PHE A 417 20.82 4.05 7.88
C PHE A 417 20.18 2.66 7.70
N HIS A 418 20.85 1.80 6.94
CA HIS A 418 20.48 0.39 6.83
C HIS A 418 21.07 -0.42 7.99
N ALA A 419 20.24 -0.79 8.97
CA ALA A 419 20.61 -1.69 10.05
C ALA A 419 20.83 -3.12 9.54
N GLU A 420 22.07 -3.59 9.58
CA GLU A 420 22.47 -4.92 9.08
C GLU A 420 22.21 -5.99 10.14
N ARG A 421 22.63 -5.73 11.38
CA ARG A 421 22.51 -6.66 12.52
C ARG A 421 22.58 -5.94 13.86
N ILE A 422 22.02 -6.59 14.87
CA ILE A 422 22.19 -6.26 16.29
C ILE A 422 23.53 -6.83 16.75
N VAL A 423 24.23 -6.07 17.59
CA VAL A 423 25.49 -6.49 18.20
C VAL A 423 25.20 -7.03 19.60
N PHE A 424 25.79 -8.19 19.90
CA PHE A 424 25.64 -8.85 21.20
C PHE A 424 26.98 -9.00 21.89
N SER A 425 26.97 -8.90 23.22
CA SER A 425 27.97 -9.53 24.08
C SER A 425 27.38 -10.78 24.73
N ASN A 426 28.24 -11.71 25.14
CA ASN A 426 27.83 -12.90 25.87
C ASN A 426 28.06 -12.67 27.37
N LYS A 427 27.01 -12.86 28.18
CA LYS A 427 27.12 -12.91 29.65
C LYS A 427 26.57 -14.25 30.13
N GLY A 428 27.48 -15.23 30.29
CA GLY A 428 27.10 -16.63 30.50
C GLY A 428 26.35 -17.19 29.29
N ARG A 429 25.16 -17.78 29.52
CA ARG A 429 24.29 -18.31 28.44
C ARG A 429 23.37 -17.26 27.80
N LYS A 430 23.34 -16.03 28.32
CA LYS A 430 22.45 -14.96 27.82
C LYS A 430 23.16 -14.04 26.84
N LYS A 431 22.49 -13.73 25.72
CA LYS A 431 22.92 -12.71 24.76
C LYS A 431 22.46 -11.33 25.24
N VAL A 432 23.38 -10.41 25.46
CA VAL A 432 23.08 -9.03 25.85
C VAL A 432 23.26 -8.14 24.63
N ALA A 433 22.20 -7.47 24.18
CA ALA A 433 22.31 -6.52 23.09
C ALA A 433 23.09 -5.28 23.55
N THR A 434 24.10 -4.90 22.77
CA THR A 434 25.01 -3.79 23.08
C THR A 434 25.00 -2.71 22.01
N GLY A 435 24.21 -2.88 20.95
CA GLY A 435 24.14 -1.90 19.87
C GLY A 435 23.63 -2.47 18.56
N VAL A 436 23.78 -1.68 17.50
CA VAL A 436 23.38 -1.99 16.13
C VAL A 436 24.54 -1.64 15.20
N PHE A 437 24.84 -2.54 14.26
CA PHE A 437 25.80 -2.31 13.20
C PHE A 437 25.08 -2.19 11.87
N GLY A 438 25.49 -1.24 11.04
CA GLY A 438 24.86 -1.01 9.74
C GLY A 438 25.66 -0.10 8.82
N THR A 439 25.05 0.24 7.70
CA THR A 439 25.60 1.17 6.71
C THR A 439 24.74 2.41 6.63
N TRP A 440 25.35 3.58 6.81
CA TRP A 440 24.75 4.88 6.54
C TRP A 440 25.09 5.34 5.13
N ALA A 441 24.13 5.95 4.45
CA ALA A 441 24.32 6.66 3.19
C ALA A 441 23.85 8.11 3.34
N SER A 442 24.68 9.06 2.91
CA SER A 442 24.34 10.48 2.89
C SER A 442 23.31 10.79 1.81
N ARG A 443 22.74 12.00 1.87
CA ARG A 443 22.17 12.64 0.69
C ARG A 443 23.27 13.00 -0.31
N ASP A 444 22.86 13.27 -1.55
CA ASP A 444 23.74 13.84 -2.57
C ASP A 444 23.99 15.34 -2.32
N ILE A 445 24.88 15.94 -3.13
CA ILE A 445 25.30 17.35 -3.00
C ILE A 445 24.13 18.36 -3.16
N ASN A 446 23.03 17.96 -3.79
CA ASN A 446 21.84 18.78 -3.98
C ASN A 446 20.75 18.47 -2.95
N GLY A 447 21.04 17.67 -1.92
CA GLY A 447 20.07 17.24 -0.91
C GLY A 447 19.11 16.15 -1.40
N GLY A 448 19.33 15.60 -2.59
CA GLY A 448 18.60 14.44 -3.11
C GLY A 448 19.03 13.14 -2.44
N VAL A 449 18.25 12.08 -2.66
CA VAL A 449 18.46 10.75 -2.04
C VAL A 449 19.04 9.72 -3.01
N ALA A 450 19.36 10.17 -4.22
CA ALA A 450 19.53 9.32 -5.40
C ALA A 450 20.64 9.80 -6.36
N GLY A 451 21.11 11.04 -6.23
CA GLY A 451 22.18 11.60 -7.05
C GLY A 451 23.57 11.16 -6.59
N SER A 452 24.59 11.82 -7.13
CA SER A 452 26.00 11.59 -6.80
C SER A 452 26.72 12.93 -6.59
N PRO A 453 27.80 12.99 -5.78
CA PRO A 453 28.39 11.89 -5.02
C PRO A 453 27.59 11.56 -3.74
N LEU A 454 27.62 10.29 -3.32
CA LEU A 454 27.08 9.82 -2.03
C LEU A 454 28.23 9.37 -1.13
N THR A 455 28.18 9.75 0.13
CA THR A 455 29.08 9.20 1.16
C THR A 455 28.43 7.97 1.78
N ARG A 456 29.18 6.86 1.88
CA ARG A 456 28.77 5.66 2.61
C ARG A 456 29.70 5.40 3.77
N ARG A 457 29.15 5.11 4.95
CA ARG A 457 29.92 4.79 6.15
C ARG A 457 29.37 3.54 6.82
N LYS A 458 30.26 2.66 7.28
CA LYS A 458 29.90 1.67 8.30
C LYS A 458 29.73 2.38 9.63
N VAL A 459 28.72 2.02 10.41
CA VAL A 459 28.41 2.66 11.69
C VAL A 459 28.10 1.59 12.73
N LEU A 460 28.73 1.73 13.89
CA LEU A 460 28.40 0.99 15.11
C LEU A 460 27.73 1.96 16.10
N ILE A 461 26.43 1.79 16.30
CA ILE A 461 25.70 2.49 17.34
C ILE A 461 25.72 1.61 18.59
N LYS A 462 26.49 1.98 19.61
CA LYS A 462 26.46 1.31 20.92
C LYS A 462 25.31 1.85 21.76
N ALA A 463 24.57 0.96 22.41
CA ALA A 463 23.45 1.32 23.26
C ALA A 463 23.25 0.35 24.42
N LYS A 464 22.71 0.84 25.53
CA LYS A 464 22.30 0.02 26.69
C LYS A 464 21.03 -0.78 26.39
N ARG A 465 20.17 -0.25 25.50
CA ARG A 465 18.93 -0.86 25.03
C ARG A 465 18.80 -0.69 23.52
N VAL A 466 18.35 -1.74 22.85
CA VAL A 466 18.04 -1.75 21.42
C VAL A 466 16.55 -2.03 21.27
N ILE A 467 15.85 -1.16 20.55
CA ILE A 467 14.44 -1.34 20.18
C ILE A 467 14.37 -1.53 18.67
N VAL A 468 13.78 -2.63 18.23
CA VAL A 468 13.49 -2.91 16.82
C VAL A 468 12.07 -2.46 16.49
N SER A 469 11.94 -1.57 15.51
CA SER A 469 10.67 -0.98 15.07
C SER A 469 10.58 -0.89 13.54
N GLY A 470 11.14 -1.88 12.84
CA GLY A 470 11.18 -1.95 11.37
C GLY A 470 9.86 -2.40 10.72
N GLY A 471 8.84 -2.73 11.50
CA GLY A 471 7.56 -3.24 11.04
C GLY A 471 7.59 -4.74 10.72
N SER A 472 6.40 -5.31 10.51
CA SER A 472 6.15 -6.75 10.37
C SER A 472 6.91 -7.43 9.23
N MET A 473 7.35 -6.67 8.24
CA MET A 473 8.12 -7.21 7.11
C MET A 473 9.64 -7.22 7.39
N GLN A 474 10.19 -6.26 8.13
CA GLN A 474 11.64 -6.07 8.26
C GLN A 474 12.20 -6.43 9.64
N SER A 475 11.43 -6.22 10.72
CA SER A 475 11.83 -6.58 12.08
C SER A 475 12.21 -8.06 12.21
N PRO A 476 11.43 -9.05 11.73
CA PRO A 476 11.86 -10.45 11.82
C PRO A 476 13.17 -10.72 11.07
N LEU A 477 13.37 -10.09 9.90
CA LEU A 477 14.60 -10.25 9.13
C LEU A 477 15.82 -9.68 9.86
N LEU A 478 15.70 -8.52 10.52
CA LEU A 478 16.79 -7.99 11.34
C LEU A 478 17.15 -8.94 12.48
N LEU A 479 16.16 -9.51 13.17
CA LEU A 479 16.39 -10.49 14.24
C LEU A 479 17.11 -11.76 13.71
N LEU A 480 16.67 -12.28 12.55
CA LEU A 480 17.29 -13.44 11.89
C LEU A 480 18.74 -13.15 11.46
N ARG A 481 18.99 -12.02 10.79
CA ARG A 481 20.35 -11.59 10.39
C ARG A 481 21.27 -11.34 11.59
N SER A 482 20.70 -11.06 12.76
CA SER A 482 21.43 -10.92 14.01
C SER A 482 21.78 -12.25 14.69
N GLY A 483 21.45 -13.39 14.06
CA GLY A 483 21.81 -14.72 14.53
C GLY A 483 20.92 -15.27 15.64
N LEU A 484 19.71 -14.72 15.82
CA LEU A 484 18.70 -15.32 16.70
C LEU A 484 18.10 -16.56 16.05
N LYS A 485 17.78 -17.57 16.87
CA LYS A 485 17.35 -18.91 16.42
C LYS A 485 15.96 -19.31 16.91
N ASN A 486 15.21 -18.37 17.50
CA ASN A 486 13.84 -18.62 17.91
C ASN A 486 12.98 -18.96 16.66
N PRO A 487 12.36 -20.15 16.61
CA PRO A 487 11.62 -20.62 15.42
C PRO A 487 10.32 -19.84 15.15
N GLN A 488 9.86 -19.01 16.09
CA GLN A 488 8.69 -18.15 15.94
C GLN A 488 9.01 -16.87 15.17
N ILE A 489 10.28 -16.48 15.02
CA ILE A 489 10.65 -15.27 14.27
C ILE A 489 10.18 -15.38 12.83
N GLY A 490 9.42 -14.40 12.38
CA GLY A 490 8.81 -14.34 11.06
C GLY A 490 7.47 -15.06 10.95
N ARG A 491 7.10 -15.95 11.88
CA ARG A 491 5.82 -16.69 11.82
C ARG A 491 4.66 -15.85 12.38
N ASN A 492 3.43 -16.29 12.10
CA ASN A 492 2.20 -15.68 12.58
C ASN A 492 1.91 -14.32 11.94
N LEU A 493 2.28 -14.17 10.67
CA LEU A 493 1.92 -12.99 9.89
C LEU A 493 0.41 -12.99 9.64
N TYR A 494 -0.26 -11.95 10.07
CA TYR A 494 -1.63 -11.60 9.68
C TYR A 494 -1.60 -10.40 8.75
N VAL A 495 -2.50 -10.37 7.77
CA VAL A 495 -2.50 -9.34 6.73
C VAL A 495 -3.82 -8.61 6.54
N HIS A 496 -4.91 -8.98 7.19
CA HIS A 496 -6.24 -8.46 6.84
C HIS A 496 -6.51 -8.47 5.32
N PRO A 497 -6.63 -9.64 4.67
CA PRO A 497 -6.82 -9.73 3.22
C PRO A 497 -8.11 -9.03 2.80
N VAL A 498 -8.04 -8.28 1.70
CA VAL A 498 -9.18 -7.52 1.16
C VAL A 498 -9.46 -7.86 -0.30
N THR A 499 -10.74 -7.76 -0.67
CA THR A 499 -11.20 -7.63 -2.07
C THR A 499 -11.80 -6.24 -2.30
N VAL A 500 -11.90 -5.83 -3.56
CA VAL A 500 -12.41 -4.53 -3.99
C VAL A 500 -13.72 -4.70 -4.78
N LEU A 501 -14.62 -3.73 -4.62
CA LEU A 501 -15.83 -3.55 -5.44
C LEU A 501 -15.95 -2.09 -5.88
N GLY A 502 -16.32 -1.87 -7.14
CA GLY A 502 -16.62 -0.55 -7.69
C GLY A 502 -18.08 -0.41 -8.10
N GLY A 503 -18.64 0.77 -7.89
CA GLY A 503 -19.89 1.21 -8.48
C GLY A 503 -19.68 2.43 -9.36
N ILE A 504 -20.38 2.50 -10.49
CA ILE A 504 -20.42 3.69 -11.35
C ILE A 504 -21.79 4.34 -11.19
N HIS A 505 -21.79 5.65 -10.97
CA HIS A 505 -22.98 6.46 -10.75
C HIS A 505 -23.14 7.46 -11.90
N GLU A 506 -24.37 7.91 -12.16
CA GLU A 506 -24.59 8.95 -13.17
C GLU A 506 -23.99 10.30 -12.75
N GLU A 507 -24.07 10.62 -11.46
CA GLU A 507 -23.46 11.81 -10.89
C GLU A 507 -21.93 11.75 -10.88
N GLU A 508 -21.28 12.91 -10.97
CA GLU A 508 -19.84 13.00 -10.74
C GLU A 508 -19.52 12.81 -9.24
N ILE A 509 -18.66 11.84 -8.94
CA ILE A 509 -18.22 11.50 -7.58
C ILE A 509 -16.90 12.19 -7.21
N LYS A 510 -15.96 12.28 -8.17
CA LYS A 510 -14.57 12.77 -7.99
C LYS A 510 -13.90 12.12 -6.77
N PRO A 511 -13.69 10.79 -6.81
CA PRO A 511 -13.37 10.02 -5.61
C PRO A 511 -11.96 10.28 -5.02
N TRP A 512 -11.14 11.08 -5.70
CA TRP A 512 -9.85 11.59 -5.22
C TRP A 512 -9.97 12.86 -4.36
N GLU A 513 -11.17 13.43 -4.19
CA GLU A 513 -11.40 14.62 -3.37
C GLU A 513 -11.87 14.27 -1.95
N GLY A 514 -11.52 15.11 -0.98
CA GLY A 514 -11.93 14.95 0.42
C GLY A 514 -11.10 13.92 1.21
N ALA A 515 -11.60 13.52 2.37
CA ALA A 515 -10.94 12.51 3.20
C ALA A 515 -11.17 11.10 2.61
N ILE A 516 -10.16 10.24 2.68
CA ILE A 516 -10.18 8.92 2.02
C ILE A 516 -11.12 7.94 2.74
N LEU A 517 -10.83 7.60 3.99
CA LEU A 517 -11.53 6.57 4.75
C LEU A 517 -12.12 7.19 6.02
N THR A 518 -13.35 7.66 5.93
CA THR A 518 -14.08 8.34 7.02
C THR A 518 -15.38 7.64 7.40
N SER A 519 -15.67 6.49 6.79
CA SER A 519 -16.86 5.68 7.02
C SER A 519 -16.52 4.19 7.10
N VAL A 520 -17.27 3.47 7.94
CA VAL A 520 -17.16 2.01 8.06
C VAL A 520 -18.53 1.38 8.33
N VAL A 521 -18.78 0.24 7.71
CA VAL A 521 -19.92 -0.65 8.01
C VAL A 521 -19.41 -1.84 8.81
N GLY A 522 -19.94 -2.00 10.03
CA GLY A 522 -19.53 -3.03 10.99
C GLY A 522 -20.50 -4.21 11.09
N GLU A 523 -21.60 -4.21 10.34
CA GLU A 523 -22.63 -5.27 10.39
C GLU A 523 -22.06 -6.69 10.25
N TYR A 524 -21.05 -6.86 9.40
CA TYR A 524 -20.46 -8.15 9.05
C TYR A 524 -19.17 -8.46 9.83
N GLU A 525 -18.85 -7.73 10.91
CA GLU A 525 -17.54 -7.84 11.58
C GLU A 525 -17.39 -9.10 12.46
N ASN A 526 -18.49 -9.79 12.76
CA ASN A 526 -18.57 -10.92 13.67
C ASN A 526 -19.42 -12.09 13.12
N LEU A 527 -19.07 -12.59 11.93
CA LEU A 527 -19.83 -13.62 11.22
C LEU A 527 -19.76 -15.01 11.86
N ASP A 528 -18.75 -15.27 12.70
CA ASP A 528 -18.57 -16.54 13.41
C ASP A 528 -18.98 -16.49 14.89
N GLY A 529 -19.46 -15.34 15.38
CA GLY A 529 -19.75 -15.11 16.79
C GLY A 529 -18.51 -15.00 17.70
N LYS A 530 -17.29 -15.10 17.16
CA LYS A 530 -16.00 -15.05 17.88
C LYS A 530 -15.13 -13.86 17.46
N GLY A 531 -15.71 -12.92 16.74
CA GLY A 531 -15.07 -11.68 16.29
C GLY A 531 -14.29 -11.84 14.99
N HIS A 532 -14.57 -12.84 14.16
CA HIS A 532 -14.06 -12.92 12.79
C HIS A 532 -15.15 -12.60 11.79
N GLY A 533 -14.82 -11.76 10.82
CA GLY A 533 -15.74 -11.24 9.83
C GLY A 533 -15.04 -10.19 8.98
N VAL A 534 -15.83 -9.29 8.40
CA VAL A 534 -15.35 -8.20 7.55
C VAL A 534 -15.87 -6.84 8.01
N LYS A 535 -15.08 -5.81 7.75
CA LYS A 535 -15.60 -4.44 7.70
C LYS A 535 -15.68 -3.99 6.25
N LEU A 536 -16.63 -3.11 5.97
CA LEU A 536 -16.77 -2.48 4.66
C LEU A 536 -16.31 -1.03 4.78
N GLU A 537 -15.36 -0.63 3.97
CA GLU A 537 -14.71 0.69 4.07
C GLU A 537 -14.56 1.32 2.69
N ALA A 538 -14.64 2.65 2.63
CA ALA A 538 -14.19 3.40 1.46
C ALA A 538 -12.66 3.27 1.33
N THR A 539 -12.15 3.30 0.09
CA THR A 539 -10.72 3.12 -0.18
C THR A 539 -10.11 4.32 -0.92
N ASN A 540 -8.78 4.34 -1.05
CA ASN A 540 -8.11 5.37 -1.84
C ASN A 540 -8.39 5.17 -3.34
N MET A 541 -8.79 6.26 -4.00
CA MET A 541 -9.10 6.25 -5.43
C MET A 541 -8.25 7.28 -6.17
N ILE A 542 -6.93 7.10 -6.09
CA ILE A 542 -5.97 7.76 -6.97
C ILE A 542 -5.69 6.82 -8.17
N PRO A 543 -5.55 7.31 -9.41
CA PRO A 543 -5.55 6.48 -10.62
C PRO A 543 -4.66 5.22 -10.57
N SER A 544 -3.36 5.32 -10.22
CA SER A 544 -2.43 4.18 -10.18
C SER A 544 -2.70 3.16 -9.06
N SER A 545 -3.57 3.50 -8.11
CA SER A 545 -4.02 2.60 -7.05
C SER A 545 -5.35 1.92 -7.38
N TRP A 546 -6.19 2.52 -8.22
CA TRP A 546 -7.55 2.05 -8.48
C TRP A 546 -7.71 1.38 -9.86
N LEU A 547 -7.29 2.05 -10.93
CA LEU A 547 -7.58 1.63 -12.31
C LEU A 547 -6.83 0.36 -12.74
N ILE A 548 -5.90 -0.11 -11.92
CA ILE A 548 -5.18 -1.37 -12.13
C ILE A 548 -6.09 -2.60 -11.90
N TRP A 549 -7.16 -2.43 -11.11
CA TRP A 549 -8.07 -3.52 -10.71
C TRP A 549 -9.16 -3.83 -11.73
N MET A 550 -9.39 -2.92 -12.67
CA MET A 550 -10.41 -3.11 -13.70
C MET A 550 -10.01 -4.24 -14.64
N ASP A 551 -10.98 -5.08 -15.00
CA ASP A 551 -10.76 -6.17 -15.94
C ASP A 551 -10.37 -5.61 -17.31
N TRP A 552 -9.39 -6.24 -17.96
CA TRP A 552 -8.93 -5.80 -19.27
C TRP A 552 -9.58 -6.68 -20.34
N LYS A 553 -10.41 -6.07 -21.20
CA LYS A 553 -11.06 -6.74 -22.33
C LYS A 553 -10.32 -6.47 -23.64
N ASN A 554 -10.00 -5.21 -23.89
CA ASN A 554 -9.21 -4.71 -25.01
C ASN A 554 -8.74 -3.28 -24.68
N GLY A 555 -7.86 -2.72 -25.51
CA GLY A 555 -7.27 -1.41 -25.29
C GLY A 555 -8.27 -0.25 -25.32
N LEU A 556 -9.18 -0.24 -26.29
CA LEU A 556 -10.20 0.82 -26.44
C LEU A 556 -11.15 0.85 -25.23
N GLN A 557 -11.72 -0.31 -24.89
CA GLN A 557 -12.63 -0.45 -23.77
C GLN A 557 -11.98 -0.04 -22.45
N TYR A 558 -10.72 -0.44 -22.22
CA TYR A 558 -9.99 -0.03 -21.02
C TYR A 558 -9.86 1.49 -20.90
N LYS A 559 -9.51 2.19 -21.99
CA LYS A 559 -9.41 3.67 -21.98
C LYS A 559 -10.76 4.33 -21.70
N LEU A 560 -11.84 3.82 -22.31
CA LEU A 560 -13.19 4.33 -22.09
C LEU A 560 -13.64 4.11 -20.64
N ASP A 561 -13.39 2.93 -20.08
CA ASP A 561 -13.77 2.63 -18.71
C ASP A 561 -12.91 3.41 -17.69
N ALA A 562 -11.60 3.54 -17.96
CA ALA A 562 -10.71 4.34 -17.14
C ALA A 562 -11.13 5.81 -17.07
N ALA A 563 -11.60 6.39 -18.19
CA ALA A 563 -12.09 7.77 -18.24
C ALA A 563 -13.35 8.00 -17.40
N ARG A 564 -14.11 6.94 -17.06
CA ARG A 564 -15.30 7.03 -16.18
C ARG A 564 -14.94 7.13 -14.70
N MET A 565 -13.66 7.11 -14.31
CA MET A 565 -13.23 7.11 -12.90
C MET A 565 -13.85 8.25 -12.07
N LYS A 566 -14.09 9.42 -12.68
CA LYS A 566 -14.72 10.56 -11.99
C LYS A 566 -16.16 10.26 -11.51
N HIS A 567 -16.79 9.22 -12.04
CA HIS A 567 -18.13 8.73 -11.68
C HIS A 567 -18.10 7.46 -10.81
N MET A 568 -16.91 7.00 -10.41
CA MET A 568 -16.77 5.77 -9.66
C MET A 568 -16.76 6.01 -8.15
N ALA A 569 -17.32 5.07 -7.39
CA ALA A 569 -17.10 4.91 -5.97
C ALA A 569 -16.58 3.51 -5.67
N GLY A 570 -15.54 3.43 -4.84
CA GLY A 570 -14.74 2.23 -4.64
C GLY A 570 -14.62 1.84 -3.17
N TYR A 571 -14.72 0.55 -2.90
CA TYR A 571 -14.81 0.01 -1.54
C TYR A 571 -14.02 -1.27 -1.36
N ILE A 572 -13.65 -1.54 -0.12
CA ILE A 572 -12.98 -2.77 0.29
C ILE A 572 -13.85 -3.57 1.26
N SER A 573 -13.86 -4.89 1.07
CA SER A 573 -14.30 -5.86 2.07
C SER A 573 -13.05 -6.38 2.75
N ILE A 574 -12.77 -5.88 3.96
CA ILE A 574 -11.55 -6.17 4.71
C ILE A 574 -11.82 -7.19 5.81
N CYS A 575 -11.14 -8.34 5.75
CA CYS A 575 -11.33 -9.42 6.71
C CYS A 575 -10.35 -9.31 7.88
N ARG A 576 -10.84 -9.59 9.09
CA ARG A 576 -9.95 -9.98 10.19
C ARG A 576 -9.58 -11.44 10.01
N ASP A 577 -8.41 -11.70 9.45
CA ASP A 577 -7.94 -13.04 9.15
C ASP A 577 -7.67 -13.86 10.41
N ARG A 578 -8.13 -15.12 10.37
CA ARG A 578 -7.91 -16.10 11.44
C ARG A 578 -6.60 -16.86 11.24
N ASP A 579 -6.30 -17.25 9.99
CA ASP A 579 -5.16 -18.08 9.65
C ASP A 579 -3.93 -17.23 9.28
N THR A 580 -2.73 -17.77 9.52
CA THR A 580 -1.49 -16.98 9.46
C THR A 580 -0.55 -17.41 8.36
N GLY A 581 0.32 -16.48 7.97
CA GLY A 581 1.48 -16.71 7.13
C GLY A 581 2.81 -16.56 7.88
N ARG A 582 3.87 -16.33 7.11
CA ARG A 582 5.20 -16.01 7.63
C ARG A 582 5.99 -15.07 6.71
N VAL A 583 6.93 -14.34 7.27
CA VAL A 583 7.92 -13.50 6.60
C VAL A 583 9.31 -14.11 6.80
N TYR A 584 10.15 -14.10 5.76
CA TYR A 584 11.49 -14.67 5.81
C TYR A 584 12.41 -13.97 4.79
N PRO A 585 13.75 -14.01 4.97
CA PRO A 585 14.67 -13.45 4.00
C PRO A 585 14.72 -14.31 2.73
N ASP A 586 14.78 -13.66 1.57
CA ASP A 586 15.08 -14.32 0.30
C ASP A 586 16.44 -15.02 0.39
N PRO A 587 16.55 -16.28 -0.05
CA PRO A 587 17.79 -17.05 0.06
C PRO A 587 18.93 -16.51 -0.82
N VAL A 588 18.65 -15.68 -1.82
CA VAL A 588 19.63 -15.18 -2.78
C VAL A 588 20.23 -13.84 -2.32
N ASP A 589 19.40 -12.87 -1.96
CA ASP A 589 19.86 -11.51 -1.62
C ASP A 589 19.35 -10.98 -0.27
N GLY A 590 18.61 -11.79 0.48
CA GLY A 590 18.12 -11.44 1.81
C GLY A 590 16.98 -10.42 1.85
N ARG A 591 16.39 -10.05 0.71
CA ARG A 591 15.20 -9.17 0.68
C ARG A 591 13.99 -9.82 1.35
N VAL A 592 12.96 -9.04 1.60
CA VAL A 592 11.72 -9.55 2.21
C VAL A 592 11.01 -10.50 1.25
N ARG A 593 10.71 -11.71 1.72
CA ARG A 593 9.69 -12.61 1.17
C ARG A 593 8.63 -12.89 2.22
N PHE A 594 7.44 -13.27 1.76
CA PHE A 594 6.43 -13.79 2.66
C PHE A 594 5.57 -14.88 2.01
N GLN A 595 5.15 -15.80 2.85
CA GLN A 595 4.23 -16.87 2.52
C GLN A 595 2.92 -16.59 3.22
N TYR A 596 1.84 -16.45 2.46
CA TYR A 596 0.49 -16.27 3.00
C TYR A 596 -0.51 -16.71 1.92
N SER A 597 -1.56 -17.43 2.35
CA SER A 597 -2.67 -17.79 1.48
C SER A 597 -3.97 -17.59 2.25
N THR A 598 -4.90 -16.81 1.71
CA THR A 598 -6.19 -16.57 2.37
C THR A 598 -6.95 -17.88 2.52
N SER A 599 -7.31 -18.23 3.76
CA SER A 599 -7.94 -19.50 4.10
C SER A 599 -9.35 -19.62 3.51
N LYS A 600 -9.89 -20.84 3.44
CA LYS A 600 -11.30 -21.07 3.07
C LYS A 600 -12.27 -20.36 4.02
N PHE A 601 -11.90 -20.28 5.30
CA PHE A 601 -12.69 -19.62 6.33
C PHE A 601 -12.76 -18.11 6.07
N ASP A 602 -11.61 -17.46 5.91
CA ASP A 602 -11.54 -16.01 5.67
C ASP A 602 -12.18 -15.65 4.31
N LYS A 603 -11.97 -16.46 3.27
CA LYS A 603 -12.63 -16.30 1.97
C LYS A 603 -14.15 -16.28 2.06
N LYS A 604 -14.74 -17.11 2.91
CA LYS A 604 -16.19 -17.13 3.11
C LYS A 604 -16.68 -15.79 3.66
N HIS A 605 -15.98 -15.23 4.64
CA HIS A 605 -16.35 -13.94 5.22
C HIS A 605 -16.13 -12.77 4.25
N ILE A 606 -15.01 -12.79 3.49
CA ILE A 606 -14.73 -11.81 2.44
C ILE A 606 -15.84 -11.79 1.39
N MET A 607 -16.34 -12.97 1.01
CA MET A 607 -17.43 -13.10 0.05
C MET A 607 -18.71 -12.42 0.56
N GLU A 608 -19.10 -12.65 1.81
CA GLU A 608 -20.28 -11.96 2.38
C GLU A 608 -20.11 -10.44 2.36
N GLY A 609 -18.92 -9.93 2.67
CA GLY A 609 -18.65 -8.49 2.59
C GLY A 609 -18.67 -7.94 1.16
N LEU A 610 -18.19 -8.71 0.17
CA LEU A 610 -18.27 -8.33 -1.25
C LEU A 610 -19.72 -8.19 -1.72
N LEU A 611 -20.57 -9.15 -1.35
CA LEU A 611 -22.00 -9.12 -1.66
C LEU A 611 -22.72 -8.00 -0.92
N ALA A 612 -22.29 -7.69 0.30
CA ALA A 612 -22.83 -6.57 1.07
C ALA A 612 -22.51 -5.22 0.40
N LEU A 613 -21.27 -5.03 -0.07
CA LEU A 613 -20.89 -3.85 -0.85
C LEU A 613 -21.71 -3.72 -2.14
N ALA A 614 -21.95 -4.84 -2.84
CA ALA A 614 -22.80 -4.83 -4.02
C ALA A 614 -24.22 -4.35 -3.69
N LYS A 615 -24.81 -4.83 -2.59
CA LYS A 615 -26.16 -4.41 -2.14
C LYS A 615 -26.20 -2.92 -1.80
N ILE A 616 -25.15 -2.38 -1.18
CA ILE A 616 -25.01 -0.94 -0.93
C ILE A 616 -24.99 -0.18 -2.24
N GLN A 617 -24.15 -0.56 -3.21
CA GLN A 617 -24.13 0.13 -4.51
C GLN A 617 -25.46 0.00 -5.25
N PHE A 618 -26.14 -1.14 -5.12
CA PHE A 618 -27.46 -1.32 -5.71
C PHE A 618 -28.50 -0.39 -5.10
N ILE A 619 -28.59 -0.27 -3.77
CA ILE A 619 -29.61 0.59 -3.15
C ILE A 619 -29.29 2.09 -3.29
N GLU A 620 -28.02 2.42 -3.52
CA GLU A 620 -27.55 3.77 -3.82
C GLU A 620 -27.68 4.16 -5.29
N GLY A 621 -28.23 3.28 -6.13
CA GLY A 621 -28.60 3.63 -7.51
C GLY A 621 -27.44 3.56 -8.51
N ALA A 622 -26.34 2.86 -8.19
CA ALA A 622 -25.26 2.66 -9.15
C ALA A 622 -25.81 2.07 -10.47
N SER A 623 -25.44 2.67 -11.59
CA SER A 623 -25.83 2.24 -12.94
C SER A 623 -25.05 0.98 -13.36
N GLU A 624 -23.84 0.82 -12.83
CA GLU A 624 -22.99 -0.33 -13.05
C GLU A 624 -22.28 -0.73 -11.75
N ILE A 625 -22.20 -2.04 -11.47
CA ILE A 625 -21.49 -2.58 -10.32
C ILE A 625 -20.51 -3.64 -10.80
N PHE A 626 -19.23 -3.50 -10.48
CA PHE A 626 -18.19 -4.43 -10.92
C PHE A 626 -17.32 -4.93 -9.78
N THR A 627 -16.79 -6.14 -9.96
CA THR A 627 -15.85 -6.78 -9.03
C THR A 627 -14.50 -6.95 -9.71
N VAL A 628 -13.47 -7.30 -8.95
CA VAL A 628 -12.15 -7.65 -9.47
C VAL A 628 -12.01 -9.15 -9.79
N MET A 629 -13.12 -9.90 -9.78
CA MET A 629 -13.10 -11.33 -10.08
C MET A 629 -12.89 -11.56 -11.58
N PRO A 630 -11.88 -12.36 -11.97
CA PRO A 630 -11.60 -12.60 -13.39
C PRO A 630 -12.81 -13.11 -14.17
N GLY A 631 -13.11 -12.43 -15.28
CA GLY A 631 -14.19 -12.77 -16.19
C GLY A 631 -15.61 -12.62 -15.62
N MET A 632 -15.78 -11.99 -14.45
CA MET A 632 -17.11 -11.68 -13.91
C MET A 632 -17.65 -10.44 -14.62
N PRO A 633 -18.75 -10.54 -15.38
CA PRO A 633 -19.34 -9.36 -16.00
C PRO A 633 -19.88 -8.41 -14.93
N PRO A 634 -19.86 -7.09 -15.18
CA PRO A 634 -20.49 -6.14 -14.28
C PRO A 634 -22.01 -6.34 -14.27
N PHE A 635 -22.64 -6.02 -13.15
CA PHE A 635 -24.09 -5.83 -13.12
C PHE A 635 -24.41 -4.49 -13.77
N LEU A 636 -25.29 -4.50 -14.77
CA LEU A 636 -25.83 -3.30 -15.41
C LEU A 636 -27.26 -3.10 -14.91
N ARG A 637 -27.55 -1.93 -14.36
CA ARG A 637 -28.90 -1.60 -13.90
C ARG A 637 -29.84 -1.48 -15.10
N ASP A 638 -31.00 -2.10 -14.97
CA ASP A 638 -32.11 -1.93 -15.90
C ASP A 638 -33.03 -0.82 -15.38
N GLU A 639 -32.99 0.35 -16.01
CA GLU A 639 -33.84 1.49 -15.64
C GLU A 639 -35.33 1.23 -15.88
N SER A 640 -35.68 0.23 -16.68
CA SER A 640 -37.07 -0.17 -16.92
C SER A 640 -37.62 -1.12 -15.84
N ALA A 641 -36.78 -1.58 -14.91
CA ALA A 641 -37.19 -2.49 -13.85
C ALA A 641 -38.16 -1.81 -12.84
N PRO A 642 -39.17 -2.52 -12.31
CA PRO A 642 -40.11 -1.95 -11.35
C PRO A 642 -39.39 -1.46 -10.08
N ALA A 643 -39.64 -0.21 -9.68
CA ALA A 643 -38.96 0.49 -8.58
C ALA A 643 -39.15 -0.12 -7.16
N GLY A 644 -39.81 -1.27 -7.03
CA GLY A 644 -40.22 -1.85 -5.74
C GLY A 644 -39.44 -3.09 -5.27
N SER A 645 -38.64 -3.74 -6.11
CA SER A 645 -37.93 -4.99 -5.74
C SER A 645 -36.72 -4.75 -4.83
N GLY A 646 -36.15 -3.54 -4.85
CA GLY A 646 -34.96 -3.19 -4.07
C GLY A 646 -33.84 -4.20 -4.29
N ILE A 647 -33.10 -4.55 -3.23
CA ILE A 647 -32.04 -5.57 -3.35
C ILE A 647 -32.56 -6.97 -3.70
N ASN A 648 -33.88 -7.22 -3.67
CA ASN A 648 -34.48 -8.50 -4.06
C ASN A 648 -34.79 -8.58 -5.56
N ASP A 649 -34.35 -7.60 -6.36
CA ASP A 649 -34.41 -7.68 -7.81
C ASP A 649 -33.84 -9.01 -8.34
N GLU A 650 -34.59 -9.69 -9.21
CA GLU A 650 -34.27 -11.04 -9.67
C GLU A 650 -32.95 -11.10 -10.44
N LYS A 651 -32.70 -10.12 -11.32
CA LYS A 651 -31.45 -10.06 -12.10
C LYS A 651 -30.27 -9.78 -11.18
N PHE A 652 -30.44 -8.89 -10.21
CA PHE A 652 -29.41 -8.60 -9.23
C PHE A 652 -29.10 -9.79 -8.33
N GLN A 653 -30.12 -10.50 -7.82
CA GLN A 653 -29.92 -11.72 -7.03
C GLN A 653 -29.22 -12.82 -7.84
N ALA A 654 -29.61 -13.03 -9.10
CA ALA A 654 -28.93 -13.98 -9.99
C ALA A 654 -27.45 -13.63 -10.17
N TRP A 655 -27.12 -12.34 -10.30
CA TRP A 655 -25.73 -11.87 -10.38
C TRP A 655 -24.95 -12.11 -9.09
N LEU A 656 -25.55 -11.86 -7.91
CA LEU A 656 -24.94 -12.18 -6.61
C LEU A 656 -24.69 -13.69 -6.44
N ASP A 657 -25.61 -14.53 -6.92
CA ASP A 657 -25.46 -15.99 -6.88
C ASP A 657 -24.36 -16.49 -7.84
N GLU A 658 -24.21 -15.87 -9.00
CA GLU A 658 -23.09 -16.14 -9.90
C GLU A 658 -21.74 -15.78 -9.24
N ILE A 659 -21.66 -14.65 -8.54
CA ILE A 659 -20.48 -14.27 -7.74
C ILE A 659 -20.12 -15.37 -6.73
N ARG A 660 -21.12 -15.85 -5.97
CA ARG A 660 -20.93 -16.93 -4.99
C ARG A 660 -20.46 -18.23 -5.66
N ALA A 661 -21.11 -18.61 -6.77
CA ALA A 661 -20.82 -19.85 -7.48
C ALA A 661 -19.41 -19.87 -8.09
N ARG A 662 -18.91 -18.72 -8.57
CA ARG A 662 -17.54 -18.59 -9.08
C ARG A 662 -16.52 -18.73 -7.96
N GLY A 663 -16.74 -18.01 -6.85
CA GLY A 663 -15.84 -17.98 -5.70
C GLY A 663 -14.45 -17.40 -6.00
N PHE A 664 -13.62 -17.27 -4.97
CA PHE A 664 -12.24 -16.81 -5.12
C PHE A 664 -11.31 -17.96 -5.56
N ARG A 665 -11.29 -18.27 -6.86
CA ARG A 665 -10.42 -19.31 -7.45
C ARG A 665 -8.96 -18.89 -7.37
N MET A 666 -8.11 -19.71 -6.74
CA MET A 666 -6.67 -19.46 -6.64
C MET A 666 -5.93 -20.25 -7.72
N PRO A 667 -4.80 -19.75 -8.25
CA PRO A 667 -4.18 -18.45 -7.99
C PRO A 667 -4.76 -17.33 -8.89
N GLU A 668 -5.98 -17.52 -9.42
CA GLU A 668 -6.60 -16.61 -10.38
C GLU A 668 -7.02 -15.28 -9.79
N PHE A 669 -7.51 -15.33 -8.56
CA PHE A 669 -7.93 -14.18 -7.80
C PHE A 669 -6.82 -13.75 -6.83
N GLY A 670 -6.54 -12.45 -6.78
CA GLY A 670 -5.56 -11.86 -5.87
C GLY A 670 -6.24 -11.00 -4.82
N PHE A 671 -5.89 -11.17 -3.55
CA PHE A 671 -6.24 -10.25 -2.47
C PHE A 671 -5.17 -9.19 -2.31
N VAL A 672 -5.54 -8.06 -1.71
CA VAL A 672 -4.57 -7.02 -1.36
C VAL A 672 -4.58 -6.75 0.14
N SER A 673 -3.55 -6.08 0.65
CA SER A 673 -3.49 -5.66 2.04
C SER A 673 -2.57 -4.45 2.23
N ALA A 674 -2.96 -3.57 3.15
CA ALA A 674 -2.11 -2.50 3.68
C ALA A 674 -1.79 -2.71 5.18
N HIS A 675 -2.18 -3.84 5.76
CA HIS A 675 -2.03 -4.13 7.18
C HIS A 675 -1.14 -5.35 7.34
N GLN A 676 -0.03 -5.25 8.05
CA GLN A 676 0.84 -6.40 8.33
C GLN A 676 1.14 -6.44 9.82
N MET A 677 0.88 -7.56 10.49
CA MET A 677 1.07 -7.69 11.94
C MET A 677 1.43 -9.13 12.37
N GLY A 678 1.98 -9.29 13.59
CA GLY A 678 2.15 -10.59 14.25
C GLY A 678 3.40 -11.42 13.93
N SER A 679 4.25 -10.97 12.99
CA SER A 679 5.44 -11.73 12.55
C SER A 679 6.56 -11.90 13.61
N ASN A 680 6.46 -11.23 14.76
CA ASN A 680 7.26 -11.43 15.97
C ASN A 680 6.35 -11.49 17.21
N ARG A 681 5.27 -12.28 17.15
CA ARG A 681 4.18 -12.27 18.13
C ARG A 681 4.63 -12.21 19.61
N MET A 682 3.95 -11.36 20.37
CA MET A 682 4.00 -11.33 21.83
C MET A 682 3.32 -12.56 22.41
N SER A 683 3.92 -13.14 23.45
CA SER A 683 3.40 -14.31 24.13
C SER A 683 3.70 -14.27 25.63
N ALA A 684 2.88 -14.96 26.42
CA ALA A 684 3.14 -15.17 27.84
C ALA A 684 4.27 -16.19 28.10
N VAL A 685 4.54 -17.05 27.11
CA VAL A 685 5.53 -18.15 27.20
C VAL A 685 6.48 -18.09 26.02
N GLU A 686 7.79 -18.25 26.27
CA GLU A 686 8.87 -18.18 25.27
C GLU A 686 8.65 -19.05 24.04
N LYS A 687 8.28 -20.32 24.23
CA LYS A 687 8.05 -21.28 23.12
C LYS A 687 6.97 -20.81 22.13
N ASP A 688 6.06 -19.97 22.63
CA ASP A 688 4.87 -19.52 21.95
C ASP A 688 5.04 -18.12 21.36
N GLY A 689 6.22 -17.52 21.31
CA GLY A 689 6.36 -16.20 20.67
C GLY A 689 7.79 -15.74 20.53
N VAL A 690 7.96 -14.47 20.15
CA VAL A 690 9.27 -13.83 19.96
C VAL A 690 9.57 -12.85 21.08
N VAL A 691 8.56 -12.15 21.58
CA VAL A 691 8.69 -11.23 22.70
C VAL A 691 7.77 -11.60 23.86
N ASP A 692 8.19 -11.21 25.05
CA ASP A 692 7.39 -11.29 26.27
C ASP A 692 6.35 -10.15 26.35
N PRO A 693 5.49 -10.11 27.38
CA PRO A 693 4.47 -9.05 27.55
C PRO A 693 5.01 -7.62 27.68
N GLU A 694 6.32 -7.47 27.90
CA GLU A 694 7.02 -6.19 28.01
C GLU A 694 7.77 -5.84 26.71
N GLY A 695 7.59 -6.64 25.66
CA GLY A 695 8.19 -6.43 24.35
C GLY A 695 9.65 -6.86 24.27
N LYS A 696 10.21 -7.47 25.32
CA LYS A 696 11.59 -7.95 25.34
C LYS A 696 11.71 -9.24 24.56
N VAL A 697 12.74 -9.35 23.73
CA VAL A 697 12.98 -10.55 22.91
C VAL A 697 13.43 -11.70 23.81
N TRP A 698 12.71 -12.81 23.75
CA TRP A 698 13.03 -14.02 24.52
C TRP A 698 14.48 -14.49 24.28
N GLY A 699 15.11 -15.00 25.33
CA GLY A 699 16.51 -15.46 25.29
C GLY A 699 17.56 -14.34 25.22
N THR A 700 17.17 -13.07 25.30
CA THR A 700 18.08 -11.92 25.23
C THR A 700 17.92 -10.95 26.41
N GLU A 701 18.89 -10.08 26.61
CA GLU A 701 18.82 -8.94 27.53
C GLU A 701 19.05 -7.64 26.76
N GLY A 702 18.28 -6.60 27.09
CA GLY A 702 18.44 -5.28 26.48
C GLY A 702 17.93 -5.14 25.04
N LEU A 703 17.27 -6.16 24.49
CA LEU A 703 16.67 -6.13 23.15
C LEU A 703 15.15 -6.23 23.21
N TYR A 704 14.47 -5.32 22.52
CA TYR A 704 13.02 -5.19 22.48
C TYR A 704 12.52 -5.06 21.05
N VAL A 705 11.25 -5.38 20.82
CA VAL A 705 10.53 -5.06 19.59
C VAL A 705 9.30 -4.22 19.94
N ALA A 706 9.16 -3.07 19.29
CA ALA A 706 8.05 -2.13 19.49
C ALA A 706 7.50 -1.68 18.13
N ASP A 707 6.76 -2.58 17.48
CA ASP A 707 6.02 -2.33 16.26
C ASP A 707 4.85 -3.34 16.08
N ALA A 708 4.12 -3.28 14.97
CA ALA A 708 2.98 -4.16 14.72
C ALA A 708 3.32 -5.65 14.60
N SER A 709 4.61 -6.02 14.47
CA SER A 709 5.02 -7.42 14.39
C SER A 709 4.73 -8.19 15.69
N ILE A 710 4.56 -7.52 16.82
CA ILE A 710 4.33 -8.19 18.11
C ILE A 710 2.86 -8.51 18.40
N PHE A 711 1.92 -8.20 17.51
CA PHE A 711 0.50 -8.42 17.77
C PHE A 711 0.21 -9.92 18.02
N PRO A 712 -0.57 -10.29 19.06
CA PRO A 712 -0.89 -11.70 19.31
C PRO A 712 -1.78 -12.35 18.25
N SER A 713 -2.65 -11.57 17.60
CA SER A 713 -3.45 -11.98 16.42
C SER A 713 -3.86 -10.75 15.60
N ALA A 714 -4.58 -10.97 14.49
CA ALA A 714 -5.20 -9.89 13.72
C ALA A 714 -6.05 -8.96 14.61
N SER A 715 -5.84 -7.65 14.51
CA SER A 715 -6.52 -6.66 15.36
C SER A 715 -7.96 -6.36 14.95
N GLY A 716 -8.34 -6.71 13.71
CA GLY A 716 -9.67 -6.41 13.14
C GLY A 716 -9.93 -4.94 12.86
N VAL A 717 -8.94 -4.07 13.03
CA VAL A 717 -8.98 -2.63 12.76
C VAL A 717 -7.64 -2.17 12.16
N ASN A 718 -7.53 -0.93 11.68
CA ASN A 718 -6.24 -0.42 11.21
C ASN A 718 -5.20 -0.49 12.36
N PRO A 719 -3.98 -1.01 12.10
CA PRO A 719 -3.05 -1.39 13.18
C PRO A 719 -2.37 -0.21 13.87
N MET A 720 -2.44 1.02 13.34
CA MET A 720 -1.68 2.18 13.82
C MET A 720 -1.90 2.46 15.31
N VAL A 721 -3.16 2.67 15.73
CA VAL A 721 -3.49 3.04 17.12
C VAL A 721 -3.09 1.93 18.08
N THR A 722 -3.42 0.67 17.74
CA THR A 722 -3.04 -0.51 18.53
C THR A 722 -1.53 -0.62 18.69
N ASN A 723 -0.77 -0.43 17.61
CA ASN A 723 0.70 -0.50 17.60
C ASN A 723 1.32 0.58 18.49
N MET A 724 0.84 1.81 18.35
CA MET A 724 1.30 2.95 19.13
C MET A 724 1.00 2.77 20.62
N ALA A 725 -0.18 2.25 20.98
CA ALA A 725 -0.54 1.99 22.38
C ALA A 725 0.31 0.88 23.03
N ILE A 726 0.64 -0.18 22.29
CA ILE A 726 1.55 -1.22 22.78
C ILE A 726 2.97 -0.65 22.96
N SER A 727 3.42 0.18 22.01
CA SER A 727 4.73 0.82 22.07
C SER A 727 4.84 1.85 23.20
N ASP A 728 3.74 2.54 23.54
CA ASP A 728 3.65 3.39 24.73
C ASP A 728 3.91 2.62 26.02
N TRP A 729 3.31 1.43 26.15
CA TRP A 729 3.55 0.54 27.29
C TRP A 729 5.00 0.07 27.38
N ILE A 730 5.53 -0.48 26.28
CA ILE A 730 6.89 -1.04 26.22
C ILE A 730 7.93 0.05 26.56
N SER A 731 7.83 1.21 25.92
CA SER A 731 8.80 2.30 26.12
C SER A 731 8.82 2.85 27.53
N ARG A 732 7.65 3.03 28.17
CA ARG A 732 7.58 3.44 29.59
C ARG A 732 8.12 2.35 30.53
N GLY A 733 7.94 1.08 30.19
CA GLY A 733 8.58 -0.03 30.90
C GLY A 733 10.11 0.01 30.80
N ILE A 734 10.63 0.26 29.60
CA ILE A 734 12.08 0.41 29.37
C ILE A 734 12.66 1.59 30.15
N ALA A 735 11.96 2.73 30.19
CA ALA A 735 12.39 3.91 30.95
C ALA A 735 12.61 3.59 32.43
N ARG A 736 11.60 2.99 33.09
CA ARG A 736 11.71 2.56 34.50
C ARG A 736 12.89 1.60 34.72
N GLY A 737 13.06 0.62 33.84
CA GLY A 737 14.16 -0.34 33.93
C GLY A 737 15.56 0.23 33.63
N LEU A 738 15.66 1.45 33.09
CA LEU A 738 16.91 2.20 32.96
C LEU A 738 17.21 3.03 34.20
N GLU A 739 16.20 3.54 34.90
CA GLU A 739 16.35 4.28 36.17
C GLU A 739 16.82 3.36 37.32
N GLU A 740 16.30 2.13 37.38
CA GLU A 740 16.62 1.15 38.43
C GLU A 740 18.05 0.57 38.34
N ARG A 741 18.77 0.80 37.23
CA ARG A 741 20.18 0.40 37.06
C ARG A 741 21.05 1.65 36.92
N PRO A 742 21.48 2.27 38.05
CA PRO A 742 22.41 3.38 37.98
C PRO A 742 23.68 2.93 37.24
N ARG A 743 24.21 3.89 36.47
CA ARG A 743 25.31 3.82 35.51
C ARG A 743 26.35 2.71 35.82
N LEU A 744 26.68 1.94 34.77
CA LEU A 744 27.90 1.12 34.72
C LEU A 744 29.13 1.98 35.04
#